data_AF-A0A9P8PDB0-F1
#
_entry.id   AF-A0A9P8PDB0-F1
#
_cell.length_a   1.000
_cell.length_b   1.000
_cell.length_c   1.000
_cell.angle_alpha   90.00
_cell.angle_beta   90.00
_cell.angle_gamma   90.00
#
_symmetry.space_group_name_H-M   'P 1'
#
loop_
_entity.id
_entity.type
_entity.pdbx_description
1 polymer ?
#
loop_
_entity_poly.entity_id
_entity_poly.type
_entity_poly.pdbx_seq_one_letter_code
_entity_poly.pdbx_strand_id
1 'polypeptide(L)'
;MFSSHKQLVDTPRNGRRAQRGTGLEFTPIGGLRKSSVPTSGYFPMLQRNMATKSNVENGSPVRGNNMISSSFDETFDLLNDDEADDRVFRGADILPDFSDNETEHVNYERGNHAFVENGSNLLRKQHDQVKTLQEENLNLRIELLTLRKYLDGQPKDKVEILNQNVELSQENVNLRDKLDTLQQQLREEDKENLASRNDKQLRTFERQIEQLEAELQDRDALKRSAESERQRADRNEDEVINLQQELRALEDERDKLEASHEDLKLQLRNARTNLDSQHDSNDKIGELVDNLNDANKFIDEVGKKLDSQYEENETLRQKVDTLESKNEDLKSKNHRLSEILDQLKDEIKSLEDRKSNTELRKLEDDNRHLQEQVEDLYDQHRQDSKTITNLQLELKRLEAESDDKMSNESYIGAVDEEKNSLYDNIIELNDKLKDYEHRTKHLQRELQAKQKDLDQYEDELKRLKNASRGGNNEDLMDTIESLQNKLIQERNRFVDEVNKLDSKLVDDKEELYNKIEQLKREKLELVEDYEKLQLEHKRFVEQMSKTNKESELLDLERDFKKLSFSYANKCHELEDKEYESESLIRDLKEDLRFKENETRRLLAQIEKLTSQLSEHSGGSDQKVQIRELLQEKTQLEDKYRDSLLENSRLKRQIDSFSVRDTFDKSESLVRELKEANRDRDELRSDLLSKKKELADLKWKLDDVLEEKKQLMNSLSSLDEDQQRVSHENSKLSRELESLKLKLAGPKLKNEIEEKDREIKKLVNDYNEMKNDLLNRYEQVRKDKFKLGQELEEMKIKLERAKVAHELLLSKQMQRTEYPLSPVSPPRSPHENGYLTQRINLLESQKQLFRMKLQQYKDYNSDLQFMANFLTHELESKERMVTSLERLSGVKRQQPKLTFRAVALAVVAGVRFKNRLEQVQKKKIEERHVKKTIGRYREQTVDV
;
A
#
# COMPACT_ATOMS: atom_id res chain seq x y z
N MET A 1 -1.20 -37.86 -4.03
CA MET A 1 -0.91 -38.18 -5.44
C MET A 1 -1.70 -37.20 -6.30
N PHE A 2 -1.09 -36.53 -7.28
CA PHE A 2 -1.81 -35.73 -8.28
C PHE A 2 -1.14 -35.89 -9.65
N SER A 3 -1.92 -36.04 -10.71
CA SER A 3 -1.43 -36.27 -12.06
C SER A 3 -1.90 -35.16 -13.00
N SER A 4 -0.92 -34.45 -13.58
CA SER A 4 -1.01 -33.77 -14.87
C SER A 4 -2.29 -32.98 -15.21
N HIS A 5 -2.25 -31.66 -15.01
CA HIS A 5 -2.82 -30.77 -16.03
C HIS A 5 -1.84 -30.67 -17.19
N LYS A 6 -2.27 -31.04 -18.40
CA LYS A 6 -1.49 -30.84 -19.63
C LYS A 6 -1.74 -29.43 -20.13
N GLN A 7 -0.69 -28.62 -20.23
CA GLN A 7 -0.73 -27.40 -21.04
C GLN A 7 -0.82 -27.80 -22.52
N LEU A 8 -1.84 -27.32 -23.23
CA LEU A 8 -1.77 -27.16 -24.69
C LEU A 8 -1.52 -25.68 -24.98
N VAL A 9 -0.40 -25.40 -25.62
CA VAL A 9 -0.10 -24.09 -26.24
C VAL A 9 0.27 -24.38 -27.69
N ASP A 10 -0.75 -24.58 -28.52
CA ASP A 10 -0.57 -24.75 -29.97
C ASP A 10 -0.51 -23.37 -30.64
N THR A 11 0.66 -23.03 -31.17
CA THR A 11 0.87 -21.80 -31.94
C THR A 11 0.37 -21.99 -33.38
N PRO A 12 -0.55 -21.14 -33.89
CA PRO A 12 -1.07 -21.29 -35.25
C PRO A 12 0.01 -20.92 -36.29
N ARG A 13 0.47 -21.91 -37.06
CA ARG A 13 1.54 -21.74 -38.06
C ARG A 13 1.01 -21.84 -39.49
N ASN A 14 1.00 -20.71 -40.21
CA ASN A 14 1.00 -20.57 -41.68
C ASN A 14 0.01 -21.43 -42.52
N GLY A 15 -1.14 -20.85 -42.88
CA GLY A 15 -1.98 -21.31 -44.00
C GLY A 15 -1.92 -20.35 -45.20
N ARG A 16 -1.42 -20.80 -46.37
CA ARG A 16 -1.40 -20.01 -47.63
C ARG A 16 -2.62 -20.30 -48.52
N ARG A 17 -3.41 -19.27 -48.87
CA ARG A 17 -4.18 -19.06 -50.12
C ARG A 17 -5.00 -17.76 -49.96
N ALA A 18 -4.60 -16.60 -50.50
CA ALA A 18 -4.52 -16.20 -51.91
C ALA A 18 -5.87 -15.92 -52.60
N GLN A 19 -6.32 -14.66 -52.57
CA GLN A 19 -7.01 -14.00 -53.70
C GLN A 19 -6.86 -12.46 -53.65
N ARG A 20 -7.36 -11.79 -54.70
CA ARG A 20 -7.11 -10.38 -55.12
C ARG A 20 -7.85 -9.36 -54.21
N GLY A 21 -7.47 -8.07 -54.13
CA GLY A 21 -6.39 -7.31 -54.78
C GLY A 21 -6.59 -5.77 -54.61
N THR A 22 -5.75 -4.95 -55.27
CA THR A 22 -5.75 -3.45 -55.31
C THR A 22 -5.57 -2.70 -53.98
N GLY A 23 -4.84 -1.58 -53.87
CA GLY A 23 -3.99 -0.83 -54.84
C GLY A 23 -3.66 0.60 -54.33
N LEU A 24 -2.59 1.24 -54.82
CA LEU A 24 -1.98 2.54 -54.37
C LEU A 24 -1.16 2.41 -53.05
N GLU A 25 0.13 2.76 -52.91
CA GLU A 25 1.01 3.90 -53.32
C GLU A 25 1.07 5.02 -52.25
N PHE A 26 2.20 5.69 -51.90
CA PHE A 26 3.59 5.70 -52.43
C PHE A 26 4.65 5.98 -51.32
N THR A 27 5.97 6.05 -51.63
CA THR A 27 7.11 6.24 -50.68
C THR A 27 7.83 7.61 -50.80
N PRO A 28 8.57 8.09 -49.77
CA PRO A 28 10.06 8.16 -49.82
C PRO A 28 10.74 7.81 -48.46
N ILE A 29 11.94 7.22 -48.28
CA ILE A 29 13.32 7.28 -48.86
C ILE A 29 14.32 8.10 -48.00
N GLY A 30 15.41 7.44 -47.57
CA GLY A 30 16.67 8.05 -47.05
C GLY A 30 16.87 8.02 -45.51
N GLY A 31 18.07 7.83 -44.96
CA GLY A 31 19.37 7.49 -45.57
C GLY A 31 20.58 7.68 -44.62
N LEU A 32 21.16 6.59 -44.08
CA LEU A 32 22.33 6.62 -43.16
C LEU A 32 23.68 6.76 -43.87
N ARG A 33 24.66 7.47 -43.26
CA ARG A 33 26.09 7.05 -43.18
C ARG A 33 26.95 7.90 -42.23
N LYS A 34 28.18 7.43 -41.96
CA LYS A 34 29.18 8.02 -41.05
C LYS A 34 30.51 8.33 -41.77
N SER A 35 31.29 9.21 -41.15
CA SER A 35 32.78 9.24 -41.04
C SER A 35 33.72 9.51 -42.24
N SER A 36 34.61 10.49 -41.99
CA SER A 36 36.10 10.48 -42.13
C SER A 36 36.84 10.76 -43.46
N VAL A 37 37.64 11.88 -43.44
CA VAL A 37 39.12 11.95 -43.72
C VAL A 37 39.62 11.82 -45.20
N PRO A 38 40.66 12.56 -45.70
CA PRO A 38 41.19 13.91 -45.38
C PRO A 38 41.80 14.74 -46.59
N THR A 39 42.43 15.90 -46.29
CA THR A 39 43.61 16.52 -47.00
C THR A 39 43.49 17.28 -48.36
N SER A 40 44.17 18.45 -48.43
CA SER A 40 44.58 19.27 -49.62
C SER A 40 43.50 20.00 -50.47
N GLY A 41 43.69 21.26 -50.92
CA GLY A 41 44.79 22.22 -50.68
C GLY A 41 44.63 23.54 -51.48
N TYR A 42 45.52 24.53 -51.23
CA TYR A 42 45.69 25.85 -51.92
C TYR A 42 44.66 27.01 -51.70
N PHE A 43 45.01 27.89 -50.75
CA PHE A 43 45.33 29.35 -50.86
C PHE A 43 45.06 30.15 -52.17
N PRO A 44 45.03 31.52 -52.16
CA PRO A 44 45.28 32.50 -51.06
C PRO A 44 44.34 33.74 -50.95
N MET A 45 44.64 34.59 -49.93
CA MET A 45 44.22 36.01 -49.71
C MET A 45 42.78 36.26 -49.16
N LEU A 46 42.51 37.28 -48.32
CA LEU A 46 43.34 38.38 -47.76
C LEU A 46 43.33 38.45 -46.21
N GLN A 47 44.45 38.93 -45.66
CA GLN A 47 44.66 39.78 -44.44
C GLN A 47 43.76 39.60 -43.18
N ARG A 48 44.33 39.15 -42.04
CA ARG A 48 44.89 39.91 -40.87
C ARG A 48 43.81 40.49 -39.92
N ASN A 49 43.95 40.52 -38.57
CA ASN A 49 44.88 39.93 -37.58
C ASN A 49 44.12 39.95 -36.21
N MET A 50 44.19 38.95 -35.31
CA MET A 50 45.28 38.59 -34.37
C MET A 50 45.68 39.71 -33.36
N ALA A 51 45.81 39.49 -32.04
CA ALA A 51 45.53 38.29 -31.21
C ALA A 51 45.62 38.54 -29.66
N THR A 52 44.94 37.69 -28.88
CA THR A 52 45.35 37.05 -27.59
C THR A 52 45.92 37.80 -26.35
N LYS A 53 45.25 37.54 -25.21
CA LYS A 53 45.76 36.98 -23.91
C LYS A 53 46.60 37.81 -22.87
N SER A 54 46.11 37.72 -21.63
CA SER A 54 46.78 37.34 -20.35
C SER A 54 47.75 38.26 -19.57
N ASN A 55 47.42 38.39 -18.26
CA ASN A 55 48.28 38.48 -17.06
C ASN A 55 49.11 39.74 -16.76
N VAL A 56 49.61 39.78 -15.50
CA VAL A 56 50.51 40.77 -14.85
C VAL A 56 49.76 42.05 -14.43
N GLU A 57 49.46 42.32 -13.15
CA GLU A 57 50.28 42.50 -11.92
C GLU A 57 51.19 43.75 -11.89
N ASN A 58 51.11 44.51 -10.79
CA ASN A 58 52.12 45.46 -10.27
C ASN A 58 52.59 46.63 -11.17
N GLY A 59 52.18 47.87 -10.87
CA GLY A 59 52.64 49.06 -11.61
C GLY A 59 52.11 50.43 -11.17
N SER A 60 52.21 50.80 -9.89
CA SER A 60 52.02 52.19 -9.38
C SER A 60 53.23 53.09 -9.78
N PRO A 61 53.27 54.45 -9.59
CA PRO A 61 52.54 55.27 -8.60
C PRO A 61 52.13 56.72 -9.02
N VAL A 62 51.69 57.54 -8.03
CA VAL A 62 51.57 59.03 -8.00
C VAL A 62 50.36 59.62 -8.78
N ARG A 63 49.48 60.49 -8.23
CA ARG A 63 49.23 61.10 -6.89
C ARG A 63 47.76 61.61 -6.86
N GLY A 64 47.06 61.71 -5.71
CA GLY A 64 45.74 62.39 -5.69
C GLY A 64 44.76 62.23 -4.51
N ASN A 65 45.21 62.41 -3.26
CA ASN A 65 44.45 62.84 -2.06
C ASN A 65 42.94 62.51 -1.83
N ASN A 66 42.72 61.86 -0.67
CA ASN A 66 41.78 62.26 0.42
C ASN A 66 40.28 61.88 0.45
N MET A 67 39.90 61.36 1.63
CA MET A 67 38.61 61.51 2.37
C MET A 67 37.35 60.84 1.77
N ILE A 68 36.34 60.43 2.53
CA ILE A 68 36.23 59.76 3.85
C ILE A 68 34.75 59.28 3.98
N SER A 69 34.41 58.50 5.01
CA SER A 69 33.04 58.05 5.41
C SER A 69 32.27 57.12 4.45
N SER A 70 31.21 56.42 4.88
CA SER A 70 31.05 55.40 5.96
C SER A 70 29.56 55.20 6.26
N SER A 71 29.14 53.96 6.55
CA SER A 71 27.87 53.46 7.13
C SER A 71 27.30 52.31 6.29
N PHE A 72 26.72 51.25 6.86
CA PHE A 72 26.71 50.78 8.26
C PHE A 72 26.62 49.24 8.25
N ASP A 73 27.03 48.55 9.32
CA ASP A 73 27.03 47.07 9.41
C ASP A 73 26.59 46.60 10.81
N GLU A 74 26.38 45.30 10.99
CA GLU A 74 25.60 44.71 12.08
C GLU A 74 26.35 44.42 13.41
N THR A 75 25.73 44.84 14.53
CA THR A 75 25.66 44.13 15.84
C THR A 75 26.85 44.04 16.82
N PHE A 76 26.44 43.72 18.08
CA PHE A 76 27.16 43.17 19.24
C PHE A 76 27.95 44.06 20.23
N ASP A 77 27.40 44.11 21.45
CA ASP A 77 27.96 44.12 22.81
C ASP A 77 29.44 44.54 23.04
N LEU A 78 29.67 45.45 24.00
CA LEU A 78 29.88 45.05 25.41
C LEU A 78 29.91 46.24 26.39
N LEU A 79 29.02 46.19 27.38
CA LEU A 79 29.17 46.44 28.84
C LEU A 79 30.13 47.50 29.44
N ASN A 80 29.70 47.96 30.65
CA ASN A 80 30.38 48.74 31.69
C ASN A 80 30.51 50.26 31.48
N ASP A 81 30.59 51.10 32.53
CA ASP A 81 29.89 51.20 33.84
C ASP A 81 30.49 52.41 34.61
N ASP A 82 30.01 52.67 35.82
CA ASP A 82 30.66 53.45 36.90
C ASP A 82 30.83 54.98 36.73
N GLU A 83 29.81 55.68 37.26
CA GLU A 83 29.91 56.61 38.42
C GLU A 83 30.76 57.91 38.43
N ALA A 84 30.34 58.77 39.36
CA ALA A 84 31.15 59.71 40.15
C ALA A 84 31.69 61.03 39.54
N ASP A 85 30.80 62.03 39.53
CA ASP A 85 30.85 63.21 40.43
C ASP A 85 31.98 64.28 40.34
N ASP A 86 31.52 65.53 40.56
CA ASP A 86 32.20 66.70 41.12
C ASP A 86 33.28 67.53 40.35
N ARG A 87 33.22 68.86 40.59
CA ARG A 87 34.24 69.94 40.44
C ARG A 87 34.81 70.37 39.06
N VAL A 88 34.36 71.57 38.65
CA VAL A 88 35.10 72.87 38.71
C VAL A 88 36.49 73.04 38.02
N PHE A 89 36.75 74.27 37.55
CA PHE A 89 37.96 74.82 36.86
C PHE A 89 38.03 74.47 35.36
N ARG A 90 37.91 75.45 34.44
CA ARG A 90 38.83 76.57 34.08
C ARG A 90 40.12 76.12 33.37
N GLY A 91 40.20 76.47 32.07
CA GLY A 91 41.25 77.33 31.50
C GLY A 91 42.70 76.85 31.41
N ALA A 92 43.17 76.69 30.18
CA ALA A 92 44.50 77.11 29.65
C ALA A 92 44.44 76.94 28.12
N ASP A 93 44.43 78.02 27.34
CA ASP A 93 45.61 78.62 26.64
C ASP A 93 45.89 77.90 25.30
N ILE A 94 46.35 78.52 24.20
CA ILE A 94 47.34 79.60 24.01
C ILE A 94 46.91 80.48 22.81
N LEU A 95 47.02 81.82 22.80
CA LEU A 95 47.31 82.77 23.90
C LEU A 95 46.65 84.16 23.68
N PRO A 96 47.07 85.03 22.71
CA PRO A 96 47.20 86.45 23.05
C PRO A 96 46.50 87.48 22.13
N ASP A 97 46.23 88.71 22.56
CA ASP A 97 46.00 89.27 23.92
C ASP A 97 45.50 90.74 23.76
N PHE A 98 44.93 91.32 24.82
CA PHE A 98 44.58 92.73 25.05
C PHE A 98 43.49 93.39 24.15
N SER A 99 42.66 94.33 24.64
CA SER A 99 42.00 94.53 25.95
C SER A 99 41.13 95.79 25.85
N ASP A 100 39.91 95.79 26.39
CA ASP A 100 39.18 97.03 26.67
C ASP A 100 39.87 97.85 27.77
N ASN A 101 39.83 99.18 27.66
CA ASN A 101 39.85 100.07 28.83
C ASN A 101 39.43 101.50 28.47
N GLU A 102 38.55 102.09 29.28
CA GLU A 102 38.39 103.54 29.36
C GLU A 102 39.55 104.12 30.20
N THR A 103 40.22 105.19 29.76
CA THR A 103 40.58 106.37 30.59
C THR A 103 41.51 107.39 29.89
N GLU A 104 41.36 108.65 30.31
CA GLU A 104 42.38 109.71 30.45
C GLU A 104 43.33 110.14 29.29
N HIS A 105 43.05 111.34 28.78
CA HIS A 105 43.88 112.56 28.94
C HIS A 105 45.42 112.57 28.63
N VAL A 106 45.82 113.58 27.81
CA VAL A 106 46.97 114.52 27.95
C VAL A 106 47.86 114.71 26.70
N ASN A 107 47.80 115.96 26.16
CA ASN A 107 48.80 116.82 25.50
C ASN A 107 50.00 116.26 24.70
N TYR A 108 50.27 116.88 23.54
CA TYR A 108 51.22 118.00 23.33
C TYR A 108 51.30 118.33 21.81
N GLU A 109 51.69 119.50 21.28
CA GLU A 109 52.03 120.88 21.70
C GLU A 109 51.59 121.79 20.50
N ARG A 110 51.31 123.11 20.53
CA ARG A 110 51.45 124.27 21.45
C ARG A 110 50.14 125.10 21.35
N GLY A 111 49.91 126.33 21.85
CA GLY A 111 50.70 127.44 22.42
C GLY A 111 50.42 128.73 21.61
N ASN A 112 50.11 129.91 22.17
CA ASN A 112 50.17 130.38 23.56
C ASN A 112 49.18 131.55 23.83
N HIS A 113 48.56 131.58 25.02
CA HIS A 113 48.15 132.76 25.85
C HIS A 113 47.27 133.90 25.25
N ALA A 114 46.54 134.76 26.00
CA ALA A 114 45.87 134.79 27.32
C ALA A 114 45.09 136.17 27.42
N PHE A 115 44.43 136.67 28.47
CA PHE A 115 44.21 136.26 29.88
C PHE A 115 42.98 137.00 30.49
N VAL A 116 42.04 136.25 31.11
CA VAL A 116 41.16 136.66 32.26
C VAL A 116 40.13 137.82 32.10
N GLU A 117 39.09 137.74 32.93
CA GLU A 117 37.98 138.69 33.12
C GLU A 117 38.42 140.08 33.62
N ASN A 118 37.62 141.12 33.34
CA ASN A 118 37.05 142.05 34.34
C ASN A 118 36.41 143.29 33.66
N GLY A 119 35.20 143.65 34.07
CA GLY A 119 34.58 144.94 33.70
C GLY A 119 35.12 146.12 34.52
N SER A 120 34.69 147.35 34.17
CA SER A 120 34.78 148.62 34.94
C SER A 120 35.93 149.64 34.72
N ASN A 121 36.85 149.47 33.75
CA ASN A 121 37.96 150.45 33.53
C ASN A 121 37.94 151.29 32.23
N LEU A 122 36.87 151.24 31.43
CA LEU A 122 36.84 151.92 30.11
C LEU A 122 36.91 153.46 30.19
N LEU A 123 36.23 154.08 31.17
CA LEU A 123 36.14 155.55 31.30
C LEU A 123 37.50 156.24 31.52
N ARG A 124 38.45 155.56 32.19
CA ARG A 124 39.73 156.19 32.58
C ARG A 124 40.64 156.40 31.37
N LYS A 125 40.74 155.41 30.49
CA LYS A 125 41.55 155.48 29.26
C LYS A 125 41.10 156.58 28.30
N GLN A 126 39.81 156.88 28.24
CA GLN A 126 39.29 157.97 27.39
C GLN A 126 39.71 159.36 27.90
N HIS A 127 39.91 159.55 29.21
CA HIS A 127 40.35 160.83 29.76
C HIS A 127 41.81 161.13 29.40
N ASP A 128 42.69 160.12 29.49
CA ASP A 128 44.11 160.27 29.19
C ASP A 128 44.39 160.53 27.69
N GLN A 129 43.53 160.01 26.79
CA GLN A 129 43.58 160.30 25.36
C GLN A 129 43.21 161.75 24.99
N VAL A 130 42.26 162.37 25.70
CA VAL A 130 41.91 163.79 25.44
C VAL A 130 43.07 164.72 25.80
N LYS A 131 43.86 164.36 26.81
CA LYS A 131 44.98 165.17 27.29
C LYS A 131 46.18 165.15 26.34
N THR A 132 46.52 163.98 25.81
CA THR A 132 47.61 163.81 24.82
C THR A 132 47.32 164.57 23.51
N LEU A 133 46.08 164.50 23.00
CA LEU A 133 45.66 165.26 21.80
C LEU A 133 45.72 166.79 21.95
N GLN A 134 45.69 167.32 23.18
CA GLN A 134 45.88 168.74 23.46
C GLN A 134 47.35 169.16 23.43
N GLU A 135 48.27 168.28 23.87
CA GLU A 135 49.71 168.51 23.82
C GLU A 135 50.25 168.42 22.38
N GLU A 136 49.76 167.47 21.56
CA GLU A 136 50.08 167.36 20.13
C GLU A 136 49.65 168.60 19.32
N ASN A 137 48.46 169.16 19.61
CA ASN A 137 47.98 170.39 18.97
C ASN A 137 48.85 171.62 19.26
N LEU A 138 49.54 171.64 20.41
CA LEU A 138 50.48 172.71 20.73
C LEU A 138 51.75 172.58 19.89
N ASN A 139 52.31 171.37 19.80
CA ASN A 139 53.52 171.08 19.03
C ASN A 139 53.33 171.36 17.52
N LEU A 140 52.23 170.90 16.92
CA LEU A 140 51.93 171.14 15.50
C LEU A 140 51.85 172.63 15.15
N ARG A 141 51.38 173.49 16.07
CA ARG A 141 51.39 174.95 15.89
C ARG A 141 52.80 175.55 15.92
N ILE A 142 53.72 174.98 16.69
CA ILE A 142 55.12 175.40 16.76
C ILE A 142 55.87 174.96 15.49
N GLU A 143 55.62 173.74 14.99
CA GLU A 143 56.20 173.24 13.74
C GLU A 143 55.73 174.04 12.52
N LEU A 144 54.43 174.33 12.39
CA LEU A 144 53.92 175.15 11.28
C LEU A 144 54.48 176.58 11.28
N LEU A 145 54.70 177.19 12.45
CA LEU A 145 55.33 178.51 12.57
C LEU A 145 56.82 178.51 12.22
N THR A 146 57.53 177.42 12.50
CA THR A 146 58.97 177.29 12.18
C THR A 146 59.20 176.91 10.72
N LEU A 147 58.41 175.99 10.16
CA LEU A 147 58.42 175.65 8.72
C LEU A 147 58.16 176.86 7.83
N ARG A 148 57.15 177.69 8.16
CA ARG A 148 56.82 178.88 7.36
C ARG A 148 57.99 179.87 7.30
N LYS A 149 58.65 180.12 8.43
CA LYS A 149 59.88 180.94 8.48
C LYS A 149 61.07 180.36 7.71
N TYR A 150 61.12 179.04 7.52
CA TYR A 150 62.19 178.37 6.78
C TYR A 150 62.00 178.40 5.25
N LEU A 151 60.76 178.49 4.79
CA LEU A 151 60.41 178.53 3.37
C LEU A 151 60.56 179.93 2.75
N ASP A 152 60.19 180.99 3.48
CA ASP A 152 60.33 182.39 3.02
C ASP A 152 61.79 182.84 2.79
N GLY A 153 62.79 182.01 3.15
CA GLY A 153 64.22 182.32 3.08
C GLY A 153 65.05 181.54 2.05
N GLN A 154 64.45 180.66 1.22
CA GLN A 154 65.21 179.88 0.22
C GLN A 154 65.30 180.60 -1.14
N PRO A 155 66.41 180.43 -1.91
CA PRO A 155 66.51 180.96 -3.28
C PRO A 155 65.55 180.24 -4.24
N LYS A 156 65.01 180.98 -5.21
CA LYS A 156 63.93 180.55 -6.12
C LYS A 156 64.19 179.21 -6.82
N ASP A 157 65.43 178.99 -7.26
CA ASP A 157 65.86 177.82 -8.04
C ASP A 157 65.52 176.49 -7.34
N LYS A 158 65.53 176.48 -5.99
CA LYS A 158 65.13 175.29 -5.20
C LYS A 158 63.62 175.06 -5.16
N VAL A 159 62.81 176.11 -5.33
CA VAL A 159 61.34 176.02 -5.36
C VAL A 159 60.87 175.39 -6.67
N GLU A 160 61.53 175.71 -7.80
CA GLU A 160 61.24 175.08 -9.09
C GLU A 160 61.61 173.59 -9.09
N ILE A 161 62.75 173.21 -8.50
CA ILE A 161 63.13 171.79 -8.30
C ILE A 161 62.13 171.05 -7.42
N LEU A 162 61.57 171.70 -6.39
CA LEU A 162 60.50 171.13 -5.57
C LEU A 162 59.22 170.89 -6.38
N ASN A 163 58.81 171.85 -7.21
CA ASN A 163 57.62 171.71 -8.06
C ASN A 163 57.77 170.59 -9.10
N GLN A 164 58.93 170.47 -9.77
CA GLN A 164 59.19 169.37 -10.71
C GLN A 164 59.12 167.98 -10.04
N ASN A 165 59.57 167.87 -8.79
CA ASN A 165 59.43 166.62 -8.03
C ASN A 165 57.97 166.29 -7.68
N VAL A 166 57.10 167.30 -7.49
CA VAL A 166 55.65 167.09 -7.28
C VAL A 166 54.98 166.59 -8.56
N GLU A 167 55.29 167.17 -9.71
CA GLU A 167 54.75 166.73 -11.02
C GLU A 167 55.15 165.28 -11.33
N LEU A 168 56.44 164.94 -11.19
CA LEU A 168 56.93 163.56 -11.36
C LEU A 168 56.30 162.58 -10.36
N SER A 169 56.00 163.02 -9.13
CA SER A 169 55.30 162.20 -8.14
C SER A 169 53.85 161.91 -8.55
N GLN A 170 53.15 162.87 -9.16
CA GLN A 170 51.78 162.67 -9.68
C GLN A 170 51.75 161.73 -10.90
N GLU A 171 52.72 161.82 -11.82
CA GLU A 171 52.80 160.92 -12.97
C GLU A 171 53.05 159.46 -12.53
N ASN A 172 53.90 159.24 -11.52
CA ASN A 172 54.15 157.91 -10.96
C ASN A 172 52.93 157.27 -10.29
N VAL A 173 51.99 158.06 -9.74
CA VAL A 173 50.71 157.54 -9.22
C VAL A 173 49.80 157.10 -10.37
N ASN A 174 49.60 157.97 -11.36
CA ASN A 174 48.76 157.69 -12.53
C ASN A 174 49.19 156.44 -13.34
N LEU A 175 50.47 156.05 -13.27
CA LEU A 175 50.98 154.83 -13.88
C LEU A 175 50.75 153.57 -13.03
N ARG A 176 50.66 153.68 -11.70
CA ARG A 176 50.34 152.54 -10.82
C ARG A 176 48.86 152.16 -10.91
N ASP A 177 47.96 153.13 -10.86
CA ASP A 177 46.51 152.89 -10.91
C ASP A 177 46.10 152.16 -12.22
N LYS A 178 46.79 152.45 -13.33
CA LYS A 178 46.64 151.74 -14.62
C LYS A 178 47.18 150.31 -14.62
N LEU A 179 48.17 150.02 -13.78
CA LEU A 179 48.80 148.69 -13.70
C LEU A 179 47.95 147.77 -12.81
N ASP A 180 47.45 148.29 -11.69
CA ASP A 180 46.57 147.55 -10.78
C ASP A 180 45.20 147.23 -11.43
N THR A 181 44.62 148.18 -12.17
CA THR A 181 43.37 147.94 -12.92
C THR A 181 43.51 146.85 -14.00
N LEU A 182 44.63 146.81 -14.72
CA LEU A 182 44.92 145.74 -15.69
C LEU A 182 45.18 144.38 -15.00
N GLN A 183 45.86 144.36 -13.85
CA GLN A 183 46.03 143.12 -13.08
C GLN A 183 44.71 142.60 -12.50
N GLN A 184 43.77 143.48 -12.16
CA GLN A 184 42.46 143.06 -11.65
C GLN A 184 41.60 142.42 -12.75
N GLN A 185 41.53 143.05 -13.94
CA GLN A 185 40.80 142.49 -15.09
C GLN A 185 41.29 141.08 -15.46
N LEU A 186 42.60 140.86 -15.52
CA LEU A 186 43.18 139.56 -15.86
C LEU A 186 42.79 138.46 -14.84
N ARG A 187 42.69 138.81 -13.55
CA ARG A 187 42.28 137.89 -12.47
C ARG A 187 40.80 137.55 -12.46
N GLU A 188 39.97 138.33 -13.15
CA GLU A 188 38.53 138.12 -13.22
C GLU A 188 38.18 137.25 -14.45
N GLU A 189 38.79 137.49 -15.63
CA GLU A 189 38.62 136.63 -16.81
C GLU A 189 39.09 135.18 -16.60
N ASP A 190 40.24 134.95 -15.94
CA ASP A 190 40.75 133.60 -15.67
C ASP A 190 39.80 132.80 -14.76
N LYS A 191 39.21 133.44 -13.75
CA LYS A 191 38.34 132.79 -12.77
C LYS A 191 37.02 132.33 -13.38
N GLU A 192 36.37 133.19 -14.17
CA GLU A 192 35.05 132.88 -14.73
C GLU A 192 35.15 131.76 -15.79
N ASN A 193 36.22 131.76 -16.59
CA ASN A 193 36.48 130.71 -17.57
C ASN A 193 36.84 129.35 -16.94
N LEU A 194 37.66 129.33 -15.88
CA LEU A 194 38.01 128.09 -15.18
C LEU A 194 36.80 127.47 -14.46
N ALA A 195 35.99 128.28 -13.76
CA ALA A 195 34.76 127.81 -13.12
C ALA A 195 33.78 127.22 -14.15
N SER A 196 33.49 127.97 -15.21
CA SER A 196 32.59 127.58 -16.31
C SER A 196 33.00 126.28 -17.03
N ARG A 197 34.29 125.93 -17.01
CA ARG A 197 34.82 124.70 -17.63
C ARG A 197 34.80 123.51 -16.68
N ASN A 198 35.24 123.71 -15.43
CA ASN A 198 35.26 122.65 -14.42
C ASN A 198 33.85 122.18 -14.05
N ASP A 199 32.88 123.11 -13.92
CA ASP A 199 31.49 122.78 -13.57
C ASP A 199 30.81 121.91 -14.65
N LYS A 200 31.19 122.11 -15.93
CA LYS A 200 30.72 121.27 -17.05
C LYS A 200 31.39 119.90 -17.05
N GLN A 201 32.68 119.82 -16.68
CA GLN A 201 33.39 118.53 -16.59
C GLN A 201 32.92 117.70 -15.41
N LEU A 202 32.67 118.31 -14.24
CA LEU A 202 32.05 117.66 -13.09
C LEU A 202 30.70 117.07 -13.47
N ARG A 203 29.79 117.85 -14.07
CA ARG A 203 28.47 117.35 -14.52
C ARG A 203 28.53 116.26 -15.61
N THR A 204 29.65 116.12 -16.34
CA THR A 204 29.86 114.96 -17.22
C THR A 204 30.39 113.74 -16.48
N PHE A 205 31.26 113.92 -15.48
CA PHE A 205 31.75 112.81 -14.65
C PHE A 205 30.68 112.30 -13.68
N GLU A 206 29.87 113.19 -13.08
CA GLU A 206 28.70 112.85 -12.26
C GLU A 206 27.73 111.95 -13.04
N ARG A 207 27.39 112.32 -14.28
CA ARG A 207 26.55 111.47 -15.15
C ARG A 207 27.21 110.16 -15.54
N GLN A 208 28.53 110.12 -15.72
CA GLN A 208 29.25 108.88 -16.00
C GLN A 208 29.29 107.97 -14.77
N ILE A 209 29.41 108.52 -13.57
CA ILE A 209 29.29 107.78 -12.31
C ILE A 209 27.85 107.26 -12.14
N GLU A 210 26.84 108.12 -12.30
CA GLU A 210 25.42 107.75 -12.22
C GLU A 210 25.03 106.66 -13.23
N GLN A 211 25.61 106.70 -14.45
CA GLN A 211 25.48 105.64 -15.45
C GLN A 211 26.20 104.35 -15.04
N LEU A 212 27.44 104.42 -14.56
CA LEU A 212 28.21 103.25 -14.12
C LEU A 212 27.63 102.60 -12.84
N GLU A 213 27.03 103.39 -11.96
CA GLU A 213 26.31 102.91 -10.77
C GLU A 213 25.01 102.20 -11.16
N ALA A 214 24.28 102.71 -12.16
CA ALA A 214 23.15 102.01 -12.76
C ALA A 214 23.58 100.70 -13.45
N GLU A 215 24.64 100.72 -14.27
CA GLU A 215 25.21 99.51 -14.88
C GLU A 215 25.70 98.49 -13.84
N LEU A 216 26.22 98.94 -12.70
CA LEU A 216 26.60 98.06 -11.58
C LEU A 216 25.38 97.47 -10.87
N GLN A 217 24.32 98.25 -10.64
CA GLN A 217 23.07 97.72 -10.07
C GLN A 217 22.40 96.71 -11.01
N ASP A 218 22.37 96.98 -12.32
CA ASP A 218 21.88 96.04 -13.33
C ASP A 218 22.76 94.77 -13.40
N ARG A 219 24.09 94.90 -13.30
CA ARG A 219 24.99 93.74 -13.22
C ARG A 219 24.80 92.92 -11.94
N ASP A 220 24.54 93.54 -10.80
CA ASP A 220 24.25 92.85 -9.55
C ASP A 220 22.86 92.19 -9.57
N ALA A 221 21.87 92.81 -10.22
CA ALA A 221 20.56 92.21 -10.46
C ALA A 221 20.69 90.98 -11.39
N LEU A 222 21.43 91.11 -12.50
CA LEU A 222 21.74 90.00 -13.41
C LEU A 222 22.54 88.89 -12.70
N LYS A 223 23.50 89.24 -11.83
CA LYS A 223 24.28 88.27 -11.05
C LYS A 223 23.40 87.50 -10.07
N ARG A 224 22.53 88.18 -9.32
CA ARG A 224 21.55 87.53 -8.42
C ARG A 224 20.55 86.67 -9.19
N SER A 225 20.13 87.11 -10.38
CA SER A 225 19.28 86.33 -11.27
C SER A 225 20.00 85.04 -11.73
N ALA A 226 21.24 85.13 -12.21
CA ALA A 226 22.05 83.98 -12.62
C ALA A 226 22.41 83.05 -11.45
N GLU A 227 22.61 83.58 -10.24
CA GLU A 227 22.78 82.78 -9.02
C GLU A 227 21.48 82.05 -8.63
N SER A 228 20.31 82.67 -8.83
CA SER A 228 19.01 82.00 -8.64
C SER A 228 18.70 80.96 -9.73
N GLU A 229 19.18 81.16 -10.96
CA GLU A 229 19.08 80.17 -12.04
C GLU A 229 20.03 78.99 -11.81
N ARG A 230 21.24 79.22 -11.28
CA ARG A 230 22.13 78.14 -10.81
C ARG A 230 21.47 77.32 -9.71
N GLN A 231 20.97 77.95 -8.64
CA GLN A 231 20.24 77.22 -7.60
C GLN A 231 18.98 76.48 -8.08
N ARG A 232 18.43 76.83 -9.26
CA ARG A 232 17.40 76.03 -9.93
C ARG A 232 18.00 74.89 -10.75
N ALA A 233 19.08 75.14 -11.49
CA ALA A 233 19.80 74.09 -12.22
C ALA A 233 20.32 73.00 -11.27
N ASP A 234 20.96 73.39 -10.15
CA ASP A 234 21.47 72.47 -9.13
C ASP A 234 20.35 71.56 -8.58
N ARG A 235 19.19 72.15 -8.22
CA ARG A 235 18.01 71.39 -7.74
C ARG A 235 17.38 70.52 -8.82
N ASN A 236 17.37 70.97 -10.07
CA ASN A 236 16.89 70.17 -11.19
C ASN A 236 17.86 69.02 -11.50
N GLU A 237 19.17 69.19 -11.23
CA GLU A 237 20.17 68.13 -11.37
C GLU A 237 20.01 67.08 -10.24
N ASP A 238 19.79 67.51 -9.00
CA ASP A 238 19.38 66.63 -7.89
C ASP A 238 18.07 65.87 -8.20
N GLU A 239 17.05 66.55 -8.74
CA GLU A 239 15.77 65.95 -9.14
C GLU A 239 15.96 64.93 -10.28
N VAL A 240 16.81 65.24 -11.27
CA VAL A 240 17.18 64.31 -12.35
C VAL A 240 17.99 63.11 -11.83
N ILE A 241 18.86 63.29 -10.83
CA ILE A 241 19.59 62.19 -10.19
C ILE A 241 18.62 61.27 -9.43
N ASN A 242 17.65 61.84 -8.70
CA ASN A 242 16.62 61.06 -8.00
C ASN A 242 15.73 60.30 -8.99
N LEU A 243 15.26 60.95 -10.06
CA LEU A 243 14.48 60.30 -11.12
C LEU A 243 15.27 59.22 -11.88
N GLN A 244 16.60 59.36 -12.02
CA GLN A 244 17.46 58.30 -12.56
C GLN A 244 17.61 57.10 -11.61
N GLN A 245 17.63 57.33 -10.29
CA GLN A 245 17.63 56.25 -9.30
C GLN A 245 16.28 55.52 -9.26
N GLU A 246 15.17 56.27 -9.30
CA GLU A 246 13.82 55.72 -9.38
C GLU A 246 13.61 54.92 -10.67
N LEU A 247 14.04 55.45 -11.83
CA LEU A 247 14.03 54.70 -13.09
C LEU A 247 14.81 53.40 -13.00
N ARG A 248 16.03 53.39 -12.42
CA ARG A 248 16.80 52.14 -12.23
C ARG A 248 16.09 51.15 -11.31
N ALA A 249 15.48 51.62 -10.22
CA ALA A 249 14.70 50.76 -9.33
C ALA A 249 13.49 50.13 -10.06
N LEU A 250 12.82 50.89 -10.92
CA LEU A 250 11.72 50.42 -11.76
C LEU A 250 12.18 49.50 -12.90
N GLU A 251 13.38 49.68 -13.45
CA GLU A 251 13.97 48.73 -14.40
C GLU A 251 14.36 47.40 -13.72
N ASP A 252 14.98 47.47 -12.54
CA ASP A 252 15.27 46.31 -11.70
C ASP A 252 13.99 45.57 -11.28
N GLU A 253 12.88 46.28 -11.02
CA GLU A 253 11.58 45.68 -10.71
C GLU A 253 10.92 45.07 -11.97
N ARG A 254 10.97 45.77 -13.11
CA ARG A 254 10.52 45.25 -14.41
C ARG A 254 11.22 43.93 -14.73
N ASP A 255 12.54 43.86 -14.60
CA ASP A 255 13.31 42.67 -14.98
C ASP A 255 13.06 41.49 -14.02
N LYS A 256 12.80 41.76 -12.72
CA LYS A 256 12.30 40.74 -11.77
C LYS A 256 10.90 40.25 -12.14
N LEU A 257 10.01 41.14 -12.55
CA LEU A 257 8.65 40.80 -12.99
C LEU A 257 8.65 40.04 -14.33
N GLU A 258 9.53 40.37 -15.27
CA GLU A 258 9.67 39.68 -16.55
C GLU A 258 10.27 38.28 -16.37
N ALA A 259 11.27 38.13 -15.49
CA ALA A 259 11.78 36.81 -15.09
C ALA A 259 10.70 35.95 -14.41
N SER A 260 9.92 36.53 -13.49
CA SER A 260 8.78 35.87 -12.84
C SER A 260 7.69 35.47 -13.86
N HIS A 261 7.42 36.31 -14.85
CA HIS A 261 6.46 36.06 -15.91
C HIS A 261 6.91 34.91 -16.85
N GLU A 262 8.18 34.85 -17.26
CA GLU A 262 8.67 33.72 -18.05
C GLU A 262 8.70 32.40 -17.25
N ASP A 263 8.99 32.43 -15.94
CA ASP A 263 8.87 31.21 -15.10
C ASP A 263 7.41 30.78 -14.94
N LEU A 264 6.48 31.69 -14.64
CA LEU A 264 5.04 31.40 -14.62
C LEU A 264 4.56 30.80 -15.95
N LYS A 265 5.06 31.30 -17.08
CA LYS A 265 4.76 30.82 -18.44
C LYS A 265 5.42 29.46 -18.75
N LEU A 266 6.56 29.15 -18.13
CA LEU A 266 7.17 27.82 -18.14
C LEU A 266 6.35 26.83 -17.30
N GLN A 267 5.93 27.22 -16.10
CA GLN A 267 5.01 26.45 -15.25
C GLN A 267 3.68 26.19 -15.97
N LEU A 268 3.11 27.18 -16.67
CA LEU A 268 1.89 27.05 -17.46
C LEU A 268 2.06 26.07 -18.64
N ARG A 269 3.23 26.06 -19.30
CA ARG A 269 3.57 25.03 -20.30
C ARG A 269 3.62 23.64 -19.68
N ASN A 270 4.32 23.48 -18.56
CA ASN A 270 4.49 22.19 -17.89
C ASN A 270 3.14 21.64 -17.37
N ALA A 271 2.29 22.52 -16.80
CA ALA A 271 0.93 22.18 -16.41
C ALA A 271 0.08 21.73 -17.60
N ARG A 272 0.24 22.38 -18.77
CA ARG A 272 -0.46 22.01 -20.00
C ARG A 272 -0.01 20.65 -20.54
N THR A 273 1.30 20.39 -20.63
CA THR A 273 1.80 19.06 -21.04
C THR A 273 1.39 17.95 -20.06
N ASN A 274 1.30 18.26 -18.76
CA ASN A 274 0.77 17.32 -17.77
C ASN A 274 -0.73 17.04 -18.02
N LEU A 275 -1.52 18.07 -18.34
CA LEU A 275 -2.95 17.93 -18.64
C LEU A 275 -3.19 17.17 -19.95
N ASP A 276 -2.38 17.43 -20.99
CA ASP A 276 -2.39 16.64 -22.23
C ASP A 276 -2.06 15.16 -21.92
N SER A 277 -1.06 14.88 -21.06
CA SER A 277 -0.71 13.52 -20.64
C SER A 277 -1.79 12.84 -19.76
N GLN A 278 -2.58 13.62 -19.02
CA GLN A 278 -3.77 13.12 -18.32
C GLN A 278 -4.91 12.80 -19.29
N HIS A 279 -5.05 13.55 -20.40
CA HIS A 279 -6.00 13.19 -21.47
C HIS A 279 -5.61 11.86 -22.12
N ASP A 280 -4.35 11.70 -22.50
CA ASP A 280 -3.76 10.44 -22.96
C ASP A 280 -3.96 9.28 -21.95
N SER A 281 -4.07 9.56 -20.65
CA SER A 281 -4.35 8.56 -19.63
C SER A 281 -5.85 8.27 -19.49
N ASN A 282 -6.70 9.29 -19.61
CA ASN A 282 -8.16 9.15 -19.54
C ASN A 282 -8.70 8.38 -20.74
N ASP A 283 -8.15 8.57 -21.94
CA ASP A 283 -8.55 7.83 -23.13
C ASP A 283 -8.22 6.33 -22.99
N LYS A 284 -7.05 5.99 -22.40
CA LYS A 284 -6.67 4.61 -22.04
C LYS A 284 -7.53 4.03 -20.91
N ILE A 285 -7.99 4.86 -19.97
CA ILE A 285 -9.00 4.47 -18.97
C ILE A 285 -10.35 4.19 -19.65
N GLY A 286 -10.72 4.95 -20.69
CA GLY A 286 -11.87 4.67 -21.54
C GLY A 286 -11.77 3.31 -22.23
N GLU A 287 -10.66 3.02 -22.89
CA GLU A 287 -10.39 1.69 -23.46
C GLU A 287 -10.47 0.57 -22.40
N LEU A 288 -9.95 0.79 -21.19
CA LEU A 288 -10.04 -0.17 -20.08
C LEU A 288 -11.48 -0.36 -19.58
N VAL A 289 -12.29 0.71 -19.53
CA VAL A 289 -13.71 0.65 -19.15
C VAL A 289 -14.53 -0.10 -20.20
N ASP A 290 -14.26 0.09 -21.50
CA ASP A 290 -14.93 -0.66 -22.56
C ASP A 290 -14.53 -2.14 -22.55
N ASN A 291 -13.25 -2.46 -22.34
CA ASN A 291 -12.79 -3.84 -22.13
C ASN A 291 -13.42 -4.48 -20.88
N LEU A 292 -13.61 -3.74 -19.79
CA LEU A 292 -14.34 -4.21 -18.60
C LEU A 292 -15.83 -4.41 -18.88
N ASN A 293 -16.47 -3.54 -19.66
CA ASN A 293 -17.86 -3.70 -20.08
C ASN A 293 -18.06 -4.94 -20.95
N ASP A 294 -17.13 -5.24 -21.87
CA ASP A 294 -17.18 -6.47 -22.67
C ASP A 294 -16.85 -7.73 -21.85
N ALA A 295 -15.93 -7.64 -20.86
CA ALA A 295 -15.72 -8.71 -19.90
C ALA A 295 -16.98 -8.98 -19.04
N ASN A 296 -17.69 -7.94 -18.62
CA ASN A 296 -18.96 -8.08 -17.88
C ASN A 296 -20.06 -8.71 -18.75
N LYS A 297 -20.19 -8.33 -20.03
CA LYS A 297 -21.11 -9.01 -20.99
C LYS A 297 -20.77 -10.50 -21.15
N PHE A 298 -19.48 -10.83 -21.18
CA PHE A 298 -19.04 -12.23 -21.22
C PHE A 298 -19.37 -12.99 -19.92
N ILE A 299 -19.21 -12.36 -18.76
CA ILE A 299 -19.63 -12.92 -17.46
C ILE A 299 -21.16 -13.15 -17.43
N ASP A 300 -21.97 -12.20 -17.90
CA ASP A 300 -23.43 -12.36 -18.03
C ASP A 300 -23.81 -13.52 -18.97
N GLU A 301 -23.09 -13.70 -20.06
CA GLU A 301 -23.26 -14.83 -20.97
C GLU A 301 -22.87 -16.17 -20.34
N VAL A 302 -21.81 -16.20 -19.53
CA VAL A 302 -21.39 -17.39 -18.77
C VAL A 302 -22.39 -17.70 -17.67
N GLY A 303 -22.92 -16.69 -16.97
CA GLY A 303 -23.99 -16.82 -15.99
C GLY A 303 -25.24 -17.47 -16.60
N LYS A 304 -25.77 -16.91 -17.69
CA LYS A 304 -26.95 -17.49 -18.39
C LYS A 304 -26.72 -18.93 -18.87
N LYS A 305 -25.49 -19.28 -19.27
CA LYS A 305 -25.13 -20.67 -19.64
C LYS A 305 -25.08 -21.57 -18.40
N LEU A 306 -24.55 -21.08 -17.28
CA LEU A 306 -24.52 -21.79 -16.00
C LEU A 306 -25.94 -22.01 -15.44
N ASP A 307 -26.81 -21.01 -15.50
CA ASP A 307 -28.22 -21.09 -15.12
C ASP A 307 -28.95 -22.17 -15.94
N SER A 308 -28.77 -22.17 -17.27
CA SER A 308 -29.34 -23.22 -18.13
C SER A 308 -28.79 -24.62 -17.82
N GLN A 309 -27.55 -24.73 -17.33
CA GLN A 309 -26.98 -25.98 -16.85
C GLN A 309 -27.49 -26.37 -15.46
N TYR A 310 -27.86 -25.42 -14.60
CA TYR A 310 -28.58 -25.71 -13.35
C TYR A 310 -29.99 -26.21 -13.64
N GLU A 311 -30.73 -25.59 -14.57
CA GLU A 311 -32.03 -26.10 -15.03
C GLU A 311 -31.91 -27.50 -15.65
N GLU A 312 -30.92 -27.75 -16.53
CA GLU A 312 -30.68 -29.09 -17.08
C GLU A 312 -30.36 -30.11 -15.97
N ASN A 313 -29.46 -29.78 -15.04
CA ASN A 313 -29.13 -30.65 -13.91
C ASN A 313 -30.34 -30.94 -13.00
N GLU A 314 -31.21 -29.96 -12.77
CA GLU A 314 -32.40 -30.13 -11.94
C GLU A 314 -33.46 -31.01 -12.63
N THR A 315 -33.69 -30.82 -13.95
CA THR A 315 -34.53 -31.78 -14.70
C THR A 315 -33.91 -33.18 -14.77
N LEU A 316 -32.58 -33.31 -14.74
CA LEU A 316 -31.89 -34.59 -14.64
C LEU A 316 -32.00 -35.22 -13.24
N ARG A 317 -31.97 -34.44 -12.16
CA ARG A 317 -32.23 -34.90 -10.78
C ARG A 317 -33.62 -35.48 -10.64
N GLN A 318 -34.66 -34.72 -11.00
CA GLN A 318 -36.05 -35.19 -10.99
C GLN A 318 -36.26 -36.46 -11.86
N LYS A 319 -35.45 -36.62 -12.91
CA LYS A 319 -35.43 -37.80 -13.78
C LYS A 319 -34.66 -38.99 -13.19
N VAL A 320 -33.69 -38.76 -12.30
CA VAL A 320 -33.10 -39.79 -11.43
C VAL A 320 -34.11 -40.20 -10.36
N ASP A 321 -34.70 -39.27 -9.62
CA ASP A 321 -35.65 -39.56 -8.54
C ASP A 321 -36.85 -40.38 -9.04
N THR A 322 -37.41 -40.01 -10.20
CA THR A 322 -38.51 -40.75 -10.85
C THR A 322 -38.08 -42.06 -11.53
N LEU A 323 -36.78 -42.34 -11.66
CA LEU A 323 -36.23 -43.65 -12.03
C LEU A 323 -35.90 -44.49 -10.79
N GLU A 324 -35.44 -43.90 -9.69
CA GLU A 324 -35.16 -44.58 -8.43
C GLU A 324 -36.44 -45.00 -7.73
N SER A 325 -37.46 -44.14 -7.68
CA SER A 325 -38.83 -44.51 -7.28
C SER A 325 -39.33 -45.73 -8.05
N LYS A 326 -39.18 -45.75 -9.39
CA LYS A 326 -39.53 -46.92 -10.23
C LYS A 326 -38.64 -48.13 -9.99
N ASN A 327 -37.41 -47.96 -9.51
CA ASN A 327 -36.50 -49.03 -9.18
C ASN A 327 -36.89 -49.70 -7.85
N GLU A 328 -37.33 -48.93 -6.84
CA GLU A 328 -37.93 -49.47 -5.61
C GLU A 328 -39.29 -50.13 -5.88
N ASP A 329 -40.08 -49.55 -6.79
CA ASP A 329 -41.33 -50.13 -7.30
C ASP A 329 -41.11 -51.48 -8.02
N LEU A 330 -39.95 -51.66 -8.66
CA LEU A 330 -39.53 -52.91 -9.29
C LEU A 330 -38.88 -53.88 -8.29
N LYS A 331 -38.07 -53.41 -7.34
CA LYS A 331 -37.52 -54.21 -6.24
C LYS A 331 -38.62 -54.81 -5.37
N SER A 332 -39.61 -54.03 -4.97
CA SER A 332 -40.75 -54.49 -4.17
C SER A 332 -41.62 -55.50 -4.92
N LYS A 333 -41.84 -55.32 -6.24
CA LYS A 333 -42.46 -56.33 -7.10
C LYS A 333 -41.61 -57.60 -7.20
N ASN A 334 -40.29 -57.47 -7.34
CA ASN A 334 -39.37 -58.61 -7.41
C ASN A 334 -39.25 -59.36 -6.08
N HIS A 335 -39.34 -58.64 -4.95
CA HIS A 335 -39.42 -59.22 -3.61
C HIS A 335 -40.72 -60.00 -3.45
N ARG A 336 -41.88 -59.44 -3.81
CA ARG A 336 -43.16 -60.17 -3.84
C ARG A 336 -43.16 -61.38 -4.75
N LEU A 337 -42.50 -61.31 -5.91
CA LEU A 337 -42.32 -62.47 -6.78
C LEU A 337 -41.37 -63.52 -6.19
N SER A 338 -40.41 -63.10 -5.34
CA SER A 338 -39.55 -64.01 -4.58
C SER A 338 -40.32 -64.65 -3.42
N GLU A 339 -41.11 -63.88 -2.66
CA GLU A 339 -42.03 -64.39 -1.63
C GLU A 339 -43.00 -65.42 -2.22
N ILE A 340 -43.59 -65.15 -3.39
CA ILE A 340 -44.46 -66.10 -4.11
C ILE A 340 -43.67 -67.33 -4.58
N LEU A 341 -42.44 -67.17 -5.07
CA LEU A 341 -41.59 -68.30 -5.46
C LEU A 341 -41.19 -69.17 -4.25
N ASP A 342 -40.90 -68.57 -3.10
CA ASP A 342 -40.54 -69.27 -1.89
C ASP A 342 -41.77 -69.93 -1.24
N GLN A 343 -42.94 -69.28 -1.26
CA GLN A 343 -44.23 -69.92 -0.93
C GLN A 343 -44.53 -71.11 -1.86
N LEU A 344 -44.27 -71.01 -3.16
CA LEU A 344 -44.43 -72.12 -4.09
C LEU A 344 -43.39 -73.22 -3.90
N LYS A 345 -42.15 -72.89 -3.50
CA LYS A 345 -41.15 -73.91 -3.08
C LYS A 345 -41.60 -74.61 -1.81
N ASP A 346 -42.09 -73.89 -0.81
CA ASP A 346 -42.58 -74.46 0.43
C ASP A 346 -43.88 -75.25 0.21
N GLU A 347 -44.74 -74.86 -0.73
CA GLU A 347 -45.89 -75.65 -1.14
C GLU A 347 -45.44 -76.95 -1.85
N ILE A 348 -44.57 -76.86 -2.86
CA ILE A 348 -43.97 -78.03 -3.54
C ILE A 348 -43.30 -78.95 -2.53
N LYS A 349 -42.47 -78.39 -1.64
CA LYS A 349 -41.79 -79.13 -0.58
C LYS A 349 -42.78 -79.74 0.40
N SER A 350 -43.87 -79.05 0.78
CA SER A 350 -44.92 -79.64 1.61
C SER A 350 -45.69 -80.75 0.90
N LEU A 351 -45.79 -80.72 -0.44
CA LEU A 351 -46.39 -81.76 -1.26
C LEU A 351 -45.44 -82.95 -1.45
N GLU A 352 -44.13 -82.71 -1.57
CA GLU A 352 -43.08 -83.73 -1.59
C GLU A 352 -42.88 -84.37 -0.21
N ASP A 353 -42.90 -83.58 0.87
CA ASP A 353 -42.93 -84.03 2.27
C ASP A 353 -44.22 -84.78 2.57
N ARG A 354 -45.39 -84.37 2.05
CA ARG A 354 -46.64 -85.14 2.16
C ARG A 354 -46.56 -86.43 1.35
N LYS A 355 -46.04 -86.42 0.14
CA LYS A 355 -45.96 -87.62 -0.70
C LYS A 355 -44.97 -88.63 -0.14
N SER A 356 -43.78 -88.19 0.24
CA SER A 356 -42.80 -89.01 0.97
C SER A 356 -43.36 -89.42 2.33
N ASN A 357 -43.59 -88.51 3.28
CA ASN A 357 -43.99 -88.89 4.64
C ASN A 357 -45.37 -89.55 4.73
N THR A 358 -46.38 -89.30 3.88
CA THR A 358 -47.68 -89.97 4.07
C THR A 358 -47.80 -91.32 3.35
N GLU A 359 -46.94 -91.62 2.37
CA GLU A 359 -46.79 -92.98 1.85
C GLU A 359 -45.72 -93.75 2.64
N LEU A 360 -44.54 -93.16 2.91
CA LEU A 360 -43.51 -93.78 3.76
C LEU A 360 -43.97 -93.93 5.20
N ARG A 361 -44.53 -92.92 5.89
CA ARG A 361 -45.00 -93.16 7.27
C ARG A 361 -46.19 -94.09 7.34
N LYS A 362 -47.04 -94.22 6.31
CA LYS A 362 -48.00 -95.33 6.31
C LYS A 362 -47.29 -96.68 6.24
N LEU A 363 -46.31 -96.83 5.35
CA LEU A 363 -45.53 -98.07 5.24
C LEU A 363 -44.58 -98.31 6.43
N GLU A 364 -44.10 -97.27 7.10
CA GLU A 364 -43.26 -97.33 8.29
C GLU A 364 -44.07 -97.47 9.57
N ASP A 365 -45.25 -96.88 9.69
CA ASP A 365 -46.19 -97.08 10.80
C ASP A 365 -46.89 -98.43 10.65
N ASP A 366 -47.17 -98.93 9.44
CA ASP A 366 -47.62 -100.31 9.20
C ASP A 366 -46.49 -101.32 9.53
N ASN A 367 -45.25 -101.06 9.09
CA ASN A 367 -44.10 -101.90 9.48
C ASN A 367 -43.81 -101.81 10.98
N ARG A 368 -43.92 -100.63 11.58
CA ARG A 368 -43.66 -100.41 13.01
C ARG A 368 -44.78 -100.99 13.84
N HIS A 369 -46.04 -100.93 13.41
CA HIS A 369 -47.13 -101.63 14.08
C HIS A 369 -47.00 -103.15 13.94
N LEU A 370 -46.47 -103.67 12.82
CA LEU A 370 -46.08 -105.07 12.69
C LEU A 370 -44.88 -105.44 13.56
N GLN A 371 -43.89 -104.55 13.72
CA GLN A 371 -42.74 -104.75 14.60
C GLN A 371 -43.14 -104.65 16.08
N GLU A 372 -43.95 -103.67 16.46
CA GLU A 372 -44.55 -103.49 17.79
C GLU A 372 -45.47 -104.66 18.12
N GLN A 373 -46.31 -105.18 17.21
CA GLN A 373 -47.06 -106.41 17.47
C GLN A 373 -46.14 -107.64 17.72
N VAL A 374 -44.98 -107.71 17.05
CA VAL A 374 -44.00 -108.79 17.27
C VAL A 374 -43.17 -108.56 18.54
N GLU A 375 -42.82 -107.32 18.86
CA GLU A 375 -42.01 -106.93 20.00
C GLU A 375 -42.84 -106.89 21.28
N ASP A 376 -44.10 -106.44 21.26
CA ASP A 376 -45.08 -106.62 22.35
C ASP A 376 -45.30 -108.11 22.65
N LEU A 377 -45.44 -108.97 21.63
CA LEU A 377 -45.55 -110.42 21.86
C LEU A 377 -44.28 -111.02 22.50
N TYR A 378 -43.10 -110.47 22.22
CA TYR A 378 -41.83 -110.90 22.81
C TYR A 378 -41.57 -110.31 24.20
N ASP A 379 -41.84 -109.02 24.38
CA ASP A 379 -41.60 -108.31 25.64
C ASP A 379 -42.74 -108.54 26.63
N GLN A 380 -44.00 -108.80 26.24
CA GLN A 380 -45.04 -109.30 27.16
C GLN A 380 -44.59 -110.65 27.76
N HIS A 381 -44.14 -111.60 26.94
CA HIS A 381 -43.55 -112.87 27.40
C HIS A 381 -42.34 -112.65 28.35
N ARG A 382 -41.55 -111.59 28.13
CA ARG A 382 -40.37 -111.24 28.94
C ARG A 382 -40.69 -110.38 30.17
N GLN A 383 -41.83 -109.69 30.18
CA GLN A 383 -42.25 -108.72 31.19
C GLN A 383 -43.20 -109.36 32.20
N ASP A 384 -44.03 -110.32 31.78
CA ASP A 384 -44.61 -111.33 32.67
C ASP A 384 -43.49 -112.06 33.44
N SER A 385 -42.36 -112.35 32.78
CA SER A 385 -41.17 -112.95 33.41
C SER A 385 -40.38 -112.01 34.35
N LYS A 386 -40.65 -110.68 34.37
CA LYS A 386 -39.91 -109.67 35.16
C LYS A 386 -40.74 -108.94 36.21
N THR A 387 -42.05 -108.78 36.01
CA THR A 387 -42.97 -108.23 37.03
C THR A 387 -43.02 -109.16 38.25
N ILE A 388 -42.91 -110.47 38.01
CA ILE A 388 -42.69 -111.52 39.01
C ILE A 388 -41.47 -111.24 39.93
N THR A 389 -40.42 -110.60 39.42
CA THR A 389 -39.18 -110.33 40.20
C THR A 389 -39.09 -108.93 40.77
N ASN A 390 -39.48 -107.87 40.06
CA ASN A 390 -39.13 -106.50 40.46
C ASN A 390 -40.08 -105.88 41.51
N LEU A 391 -41.33 -106.34 41.61
CA LEU A 391 -42.25 -105.95 42.69
C LEU A 391 -41.73 -106.35 44.09
N GLN A 392 -40.66 -107.15 44.17
CA GLN A 392 -40.04 -107.62 45.42
C GLN A 392 -39.02 -106.63 46.02
N LEU A 393 -38.68 -105.52 45.33
CA LEU A 393 -37.53 -104.68 45.72
C LEU A 393 -37.78 -103.17 45.86
N GLU A 394 -38.64 -102.56 45.04
CA GLU A 394 -38.72 -101.09 44.94
C GLU A 394 -39.28 -100.38 46.20
N LEU A 395 -40.00 -101.13 47.05
CA LEU A 395 -40.47 -100.70 48.37
C LEU A 395 -39.35 -100.22 49.34
N LYS A 396 -38.07 -100.46 49.04
CA LYS A 396 -36.94 -100.20 49.95
C LYS A 396 -36.16 -98.89 49.73
N ARG A 397 -36.54 -98.02 48.78
CA ARG A 397 -35.67 -96.90 48.36
C ARG A 397 -36.24 -95.48 48.51
N LEU A 398 -37.55 -95.31 48.63
CA LEU A 398 -38.17 -93.98 48.74
C LEU A 398 -38.10 -93.36 50.15
N GLU A 399 -37.37 -93.97 51.08
CA GLU A 399 -37.24 -93.54 52.49
C GLU A 399 -36.15 -92.47 52.75
N ALA A 400 -35.33 -92.14 51.75
CA ALA A 400 -34.04 -91.48 51.98
C ALA A 400 -34.07 -89.95 52.09
N GLU A 401 -33.86 -89.22 50.99
CA GLU A 401 -33.18 -87.92 51.04
C GLU A 401 -33.97 -86.79 50.36
N SER A 402 -34.89 -86.21 51.14
CA SER A 402 -35.13 -84.76 51.14
C SER A 402 -34.39 -84.18 52.34
N ASP A 403 -33.71 -83.04 52.20
CA ASP A 403 -33.78 -81.85 53.09
C ASP A 403 -32.55 -80.89 53.03
N ASP A 404 -32.73 -79.70 53.63
CA ASP A 404 -31.73 -78.76 54.18
C ASP A 404 -30.77 -77.90 53.32
N LYS A 405 -31.38 -76.96 52.58
CA LYS A 405 -31.42 -75.49 52.86
C LYS A 405 -30.29 -74.79 53.69
N MET A 406 -29.79 -73.68 53.11
CA MET A 406 -29.74 -72.28 53.63
C MET A 406 -29.22 -71.91 55.04
N SER A 407 -28.42 -70.82 55.12
CA SER A 407 -28.80 -69.47 55.65
C SER A 407 -27.77 -68.75 56.57
N ASN A 408 -27.92 -67.41 56.68
CA ASN A 408 -27.40 -66.48 57.70
C ASN A 408 -25.86 -66.26 57.72
N GLU A 409 -25.29 -65.10 57.37
CA GLU A 409 -25.80 -63.72 57.21
C GLU A 409 -26.24 -63.02 58.52
N SER A 410 -25.25 -62.50 59.28
CA SER A 410 -25.44 -61.50 60.35
C SER A 410 -24.17 -60.71 60.76
N TYR A 411 -22.96 -61.14 60.35
CA TYR A 411 -21.73 -60.32 60.36
C TYR A 411 -21.78 -59.16 59.34
N ILE A 412 -22.99 -58.66 59.07
CA ILE A 412 -23.34 -57.86 57.90
C ILE A 412 -23.15 -56.38 58.20
N GLY A 413 -23.81 -55.78 59.21
CA GLY A 413 -23.98 -54.32 59.27
C GLY A 413 -22.70 -53.46 59.41
N ALA A 414 -21.69 -53.92 60.15
CA ALA A 414 -20.42 -53.19 60.29
C ALA A 414 -19.43 -53.55 59.17
N VAL A 415 -19.56 -54.75 58.60
CA VAL A 415 -18.92 -55.04 57.33
C VAL A 415 -19.55 -54.14 56.27
N ASP A 416 -20.88 -54.02 56.17
CA ASP A 416 -21.68 -53.33 55.14
C ASP A 416 -21.24 -51.91 54.82
N GLU A 417 -20.62 -51.15 55.71
CA GLU A 417 -20.14 -49.81 55.37
C GLU A 417 -18.74 -49.86 54.72
N GLU A 418 -17.82 -50.65 55.26
CA GLU A 418 -16.58 -51.01 54.55
C GLU A 418 -16.87 -51.81 53.28
N LYS A 419 -17.90 -52.65 53.27
CA LYS A 419 -18.42 -53.49 52.18
C LYS A 419 -19.30 -52.70 51.23
N ASN A 420 -19.82 -51.51 51.57
CA ASN A 420 -20.43 -50.61 50.58
C ASN A 420 -19.36 -49.75 49.93
N SER A 421 -18.33 -49.29 50.65
CA SER A 421 -17.15 -48.68 50.01
C SER A 421 -16.37 -49.70 49.16
N LEU A 422 -16.17 -50.92 49.69
CA LEU A 422 -15.58 -52.05 49.00
C LEU A 422 -16.57 -52.67 48.01
N TYR A 423 -17.88 -52.46 48.07
CA TYR A 423 -18.83 -52.80 46.99
C TYR A 423 -18.95 -51.70 45.97
N ASP A 424 -18.68 -50.43 46.23
CA ASP A 424 -18.57 -49.43 45.17
C ASP A 424 -17.25 -49.68 44.41
N ASN A 425 -16.17 -50.01 45.13
CA ASN A 425 -14.93 -50.48 44.53
C ASN A 425 -15.03 -51.88 43.91
N ILE A 426 -15.78 -52.83 44.49
CA ILE A 426 -16.04 -54.16 43.89
C ILE A 426 -17.10 -54.06 42.81
N ILE A 427 -18.05 -53.13 42.80
CA ILE A 427 -18.97 -52.89 41.67
C ILE A 427 -18.18 -52.24 40.56
N GLU A 428 -17.34 -51.23 40.81
CA GLU A 428 -16.41 -50.75 39.78
C GLU A 428 -15.46 -51.85 39.30
N LEU A 429 -14.88 -52.68 40.18
CA LEU A 429 -13.98 -53.77 39.79
C LEU A 429 -14.70 -54.98 39.20
N ASN A 430 -15.98 -55.21 39.50
CA ASN A 430 -16.84 -56.29 38.99
C ASN A 430 -17.69 -55.81 37.82
N ASP A 431 -17.77 -54.52 37.53
CA ASP A 431 -18.26 -53.98 36.27
C ASP A 431 -17.10 -53.88 35.30
N LYS A 432 -15.89 -53.49 35.76
CA LYS A 432 -14.65 -53.70 35.00
C LYS A 432 -14.36 -55.19 34.80
N LEU A 433 -14.61 -56.07 35.78
CA LEU A 433 -14.42 -57.52 35.64
C LEU A 433 -15.62 -58.21 34.97
N LYS A 434 -16.86 -57.69 35.03
CA LYS A 434 -17.92 -58.06 34.08
C LYS A 434 -17.56 -57.59 32.69
N ASP A 435 -16.93 -56.44 32.48
CA ASP A 435 -16.49 -55.99 31.16
C ASP A 435 -15.32 -56.83 30.67
N TYR A 436 -14.33 -57.15 31.52
CA TYR A 436 -13.27 -58.09 31.18
C TYR A 436 -13.79 -59.52 31.04
N GLU A 437 -14.83 -59.94 31.76
CA GLU A 437 -15.51 -61.23 31.55
C GLU A 437 -16.42 -61.21 30.33
N HIS A 438 -17.09 -60.11 29.99
CA HIS A 438 -17.93 -59.98 28.81
C HIS A 438 -17.04 -59.89 27.58
N ARG A 439 -15.89 -59.23 27.68
CA ARG A 439 -14.82 -59.20 26.69
C ARG A 439 -14.08 -60.54 26.61
N THR A 440 -13.85 -61.25 27.71
CA THR A 440 -13.26 -62.61 27.70
C THR A 440 -14.26 -63.63 27.19
N LYS A 441 -15.55 -63.56 27.57
CA LYS A 441 -16.64 -64.36 27.02
C LYS A 441 -16.95 -63.97 25.59
N HIS A 442 -16.72 -62.73 25.16
CA HIS A 442 -16.74 -62.32 23.75
C HIS A 442 -15.58 -62.97 23.02
N LEU A 443 -14.33 -62.73 23.42
CA LEU A 443 -13.13 -63.32 22.84
C LEU A 443 -13.13 -64.86 22.90
N GLN A 444 -13.81 -65.47 23.88
CA GLN A 444 -13.98 -66.92 24.00
C GLN A 444 -15.14 -67.44 23.14
N ARG A 445 -16.24 -66.71 22.98
CA ARG A 445 -17.28 -67.02 21.97
C ARG A 445 -16.75 -66.79 20.56
N GLU A 446 -15.87 -65.82 20.37
CA GLU A 446 -15.19 -65.48 19.13
C GLU A 446 -14.10 -66.50 18.81
N LEU A 447 -13.30 -66.93 19.79
CA LEU A 447 -12.43 -68.11 19.65
C LEU A 447 -13.24 -69.39 19.42
N GLN A 448 -14.37 -69.60 20.08
CA GLN A 448 -15.25 -70.76 19.81
C GLN A 448 -15.95 -70.65 18.46
N ALA A 449 -16.26 -69.44 17.97
CA ALA A 449 -16.77 -69.22 16.63
C ALA A 449 -15.67 -69.48 15.60
N LYS A 450 -14.45 -68.96 15.80
CA LYS A 450 -13.29 -69.22 14.95
C LYS A 450 -12.82 -70.68 15.00
N GLN A 451 -12.96 -71.35 16.14
CA GLN A 451 -12.74 -72.78 16.29
C GLN A 451 -13.81 -73.53 15.49
N LYS A 452 -15.10 -73.21 15.64
CA LYS A 452 -16.18 -73.81 14.83
C LYS A 452 -16.06 -73.47 13.34
N ASP A 453 -15.57 -72.29 12.96
CA ASP A 453 -15.27 -71.92 11.58
C ASP A 453 -14.14 -72.83 11.07
N LEU A 454 -13.08 -73.03 11.86
CA LEU A 454 -11.92 -73.85 11.51
C LEU A 454 -12.26 -75.35 11.49
N ASP A 455 -13.07 -75.84 12.41
CA ASP A 455 -13.63 -77.20 12.43
C ASP A 455 -14.53 -77.41 11.21
N GLN A 456 -15.35 -76.41 10.84
CA GLN A 456 -16.14 -76.43 9.59
C GLN A 456 -15.25 -76.40 8.34
N TYR A 457 -14.17 -75.61 8.31
CA TYR A 457 -13.22 -75.60 7.19
C TYR A 457 -12.45 -76.92 7.11
N GLU A 458 -12.10 -77.54 8.23
CA GLU A 458 -11.54 -78.89 8.29
C GLU A 458 -12.53 -79.94 7.78
N ASP A 459 -13.81 -79.86 8.15
CA ASP A 459 -14.83 -80.80 7.72
C ASP A 459 -15.25 -80.57 6.26
N GLU A 460 -15.22 -79.34 5.76
CA GLU A 460 -15.34 -79.02 4.33
C GLU A 460 -14.11 -79.51 3.55
N LEU A 461 -12.90 -79.40 4.10
CA LEU A 461 -11.69 -80.02 3.53
C LEU A 461 -11.77 -81.55 3.53
N LYS A 462 -12.31 -82.18 4.60
CA LYS A 462 -12.56 -83.63 4.65
C LYS A 462 -13.63 -84.04 3.63
N ARG A 463 -14.72 -83.29 3.50
CA ARG A 463 -15.78 -83.51 2.48
C ARG A 463 -15.23 -83.39 1.06
N LEU A 464 -14.53 -82.31 0.73
CA LEU A 464 -13.87 -82.10 -0.58
C LEU A 464 -12.86 -83.22 -0.88
N LYS A 465 -12.05 -83.63 0.11
CA LYS A 465 -11.07 -84.71 -0.01
C LYS A 465 -11.70 -86.10 -0.16
N ASN A 466 -12.91 -86.30 0.35
CA ASN A 466 -13.68 -87.54 0.20
C ASN A 466 -14.46 -87.56 -1.13
N ALA A 467 -15.10 -86.45 -1.52
CA ALA A 467 -15.73 -86.30 -2.83
C ALA A 467 -14.70 -86.53 -3.96
N SER A 468 -13.52 -85.90 -3.85
CA SER A 468 -12.36 -86.10 -4.74
C SER A 468 -11.79 -87.53 -4.75
N ARG A 469 -12.29 -88.45 -3.92
CA ARG A 469 -11.85 -89.85 -3.83
C ARG A 469 -12.91 -90.88 -4.25
N GLY A 470 -14.12 -90.46 -4.60
CA GLY A 470 -15.16 -91.36 -5.12
C GLY A 470 -16.61 -91.00 -4.79
N GLY A 471 -16.91 -89.75 -4.40
CA GLY A 471 -18.29 -89.30 -4.23
C GLY A 471 -19.03 -89.15 -5.57
N ASN A 472 -20.36 -89.07 -5.54
CA ASN A 472 -21.13 -88.78 -6.74
C ASN A 472 -20.94 -87.31 -7.15
N ASN A 473 -21.13 -86.99 -8.44
CA ASN A 473 -21.02 -85.61 -8.93
C ASN A 473 -22.01 -84.64 -8.25
N GLU A 474 -23.09 -85.15 -7.67
CA GLU A 474 -24.14 -84.38 -6.99
C GLU A 474 -23.60 -83.70 -5.72
N ASP A 475 -22.95 -84.47 -4.83
CA ASP A 475 -22.26 -83.96 -3.63
C ASP A 475 -21.22 -82.86 -3.94
N LEU A 476 -20.59 -82.97 -5.11
CA LEU A 476 -19.60 -82.00 -5.60
C LEU A 476 -20.26 -80.71 -6.11
N MET A 477 -21.46 -80.79 -6.70
CA MET A 477 -22.22 -79.62 -7.15
C MET A 477 -22.79 -78.85 -5.97
N ASP A 478 -23.37 -79.54 -4.97
CA ASP A 478 -23.92 -78.93 -3.76
C ASP A 478 -22.83 -78.20 -2.95
N THR A 479 -21.63 -78.78 -2.87
CA THR A 479 -20.49 -78.12 -2.21
C THR A 479 -19.95 -76.92 -3.02
N ILE A 480 -19.99 -76.97 -4.36
CA ILE A 480 -19.67 -75.81 -5.21
C ILE A 480 -20.71 -74.70 -5.05
N GLU A 481 -22.01 -75.02 -5.02
CA GLU A 481 -23.08 -74.02 -4.84
C GLU A 481 -23.04 -73.39 -3.44
N SER A 482 -22.78 -74.18 -2.39
CA SER A 482 -22.53 -73.69 -1.04
C SER A 482 -21.36 -72.70 -1.00
N LEU A 483 -20.21 -73.04 -1.58
CA LEU A 483 -19.04 -72.17 -1.65
C LEU A 483 -19.32 -70.90 -2.48
N GLN A 484 -20.04 -71.01 -3.59
CA GLN A 484 -20.45 -69.86 -4.41
C GLN A 484 -21.37 -68.91 -3.63
N ASN A 485 -22.31 -69.45 -2.85
CA ASN A 485 -23.20 -68.66 -2.00
C ASN A 485 -22.45 -67.99 -0.83
N LYS A 486 -21.49 -68.68 -0.17
CA LYS A 486 -20.60 -68.06 0.82
C LYS A 486 -19.80 -66.89 0.22
N LEU A 487 -19.22 -67.07 -0.97
CA LEU A 487 -18.42 -66.06 -1.66
C LEU A 487 -19.28 -64.84 -2.07
N ILE A 488 -20.54 -65.06 -2.46
CA ILE A 488 -21.52 -63.98 -2.67
C ILE A 488 -21.82 -63.22 -1.36
N GLN A 489 -21.98 -63.92 -0.23
CA GLN A 489 -22.21 -63.26 1.06
C GLN A 489 -21.01 -62.42 1.53
N GLU A 490 -19.78 -62.94 1.43
CA GLU A 490 -18.58 -62.15 1.76
C GLU A 490 -18.42 -60.94 0.83
N ARG A 491 -18.64 -61.12 -0.47
CA ARG A 491 -18.63 -60.01 -1.44
C ARG A 491 -19.64 -58.92 -1.06
N ASN A 492 -20.85 -59.30 -0.63
CA ASN A 492 -21.85 -58.34 -0.20
C ASN A 492 -21.43 -57.60 1.08
N ARG A 493 -20.86 -58.30 2.08
CA ARG A 493 -20.30 -57.67 3.29
C ARG A 493 -19.20 -56.65 2.96
N PHE A 494 -18.26 -56.99 2.08
CA PHE A 494 -17.23 -56.05 1.63
C PHE A 494 -17.80 -54.86 0.86
N VAL A 495 -18.87 -55.05 0.07
CA VAL A 495 -19.58 -53.93 -0.57
C VAL A 495 -20.24 -53.02 0.47
N ASP A 496 -20.88 -53.58 1.51
CA ASP A 496 -21.50 -52.79 2.59
C ASP A 496 -20.47 -52.06 3.46
N GLU A 497 -19.29 -52.65 3.68
CA GLU A 497 -18.16 -51.98 4.34
C GLU A 497 -17.57 -50.85 3.48
N VAL A 498 -17.37 -51.07 2.19
CA VAL A 498 -16.93 -50.03 1.25
C VAL A 498 -17.97 -48.90 1.16
N ASN A 499 -19.26 -49.21 1.08
CA ASN A 499 -20.33 -48.19 1.07
C ASN A 499 -20.33 -47.34 2.36
N LYS A 500 -20.05 -47.94 3.53
CA LYS A 500 -19.93 -47.21 4.81
C LYS A 500 -18.67 -46.34 4.87
N LEU A 501 -17.57 -46.78 4.28
CA LEU A 501 -16.34 -45.98 4.18
C LEU A 501 -16.48 -44.85 3.16
N ASP A 502 -17.10 -45.09 2.00
CA ASP A 502 -17.42 -44.07 1.00
C ASP A 502 -18.39 -43.02 1.56
N SER A 503 -19.41 -43.41 2.35
CA SER A 503 -20.29 -42.47 3.06
C SER A 503 -19.48 -41.56 3.98
N LYS A 504 -18.72 -42.12 4.93
CA LYS A 504 -17.88 -41.34 5.85
C LYS A 504 -16.91 -40.42 5.13
N LEU A 505 -16.30 -40.89 4.04
CA LEU A 505 -15.36 -40.08 3.24
C LEU A 505 -16.07 -38.98 2.42
N VAL A 506 -17.37 -39.09 2.17
CA VAL A 506 -18.20 -37.97 1.68
C VAL A 506 -18.53 -37.01 2.83
N ASP A 507 -18.97 -37.53 3.98
CA ASP A 507 -19.33 -36.75 5.17
C ASP A 507 -18.14 -35.89 5.67
N ASP A 508 -16.98 -36.52 5.93
CA ASP A 508 -15.72 -35.88 6.33
C ASP A 508 -15.28 -34.78 5.32
N LYS A 509 -15.53 -35.02 4.03
CA LYS A 509 -15.14 -34.11 2.95
C LYS A 509 -16.09 -32.93 2.82
N GLU A 510 -17.38 -33.12 3.11
CA GLU A 510 -18.36 -32.05 3.15
C GLU A 510 -18.12 -31.15 4.37
N GLU A 511 -17.78 -31.72 5.54
CA GLU A 511 -17.32 -30.95 6.70
C GLU A 511 -16.07 -30.10 6.36
N LEU A 512 -15.05 -30.71 5.72
CA LEU A 512 -13.85 -29.99 5.30
C LEU A 512 -14.15 -28.88 4.28
N TYR A 513 -15.06 -29.07 3.33
CA TYR A 513 -15.47 -28.00 2.41
C TYR A 513 -16.21 -26.87 3.14
N ASN A 514 -17.12 -27.20 4.06
CA ASN A 514 -17.83 -26.22 4.87
C ASN A 514 -16.85 -25.40 5.74
N LYS A 515 -15.81 -26.02 6.30
CA LYS A 515 -14.77 -25.29 7.04
C LYS A 515 -13.87 -24.45 6.13
N ILE A 516 -13.56 -24.90 4.92
CA ILE A 516 -12.85 -24.09 3.90
C ILE A 516 -13.68 -22.89 3.47
N GLU A 517 -15.00 -23.01 3.35
CA GLU A 517 -15.87 -21.84 3.11
C GLU A 517 -15.88 -20.87 4.29
N GLN A 518 -16.03 -21.36 5.52
CA GLN A 518 -15.99 -20.51 6.71
C GLN A 518 -14.69 -19.68 6.74
N LEU A 519 -13.53 -20.33 6.58
CA LEU A 519 -12.22 -19.67 6.56
C LEU A 519 -12.05 -18.68 5.40
N LYS A 520 -12.74 -18.88 4.26
CA LYS A 520 -12.77 -17.90 3.15
C LYS A 520 -13.58 -16.66 3.50
N ARG A 521 -14.71 -16.81 4.20
CA ARG A 521 -15.55 -15.69 4.65
C ARG A 521 -14.83 -14.88 5.74
N GLU A 522 -14.30 -15.56 6.76
CA GLU A 522 -13.48 -14.98 7.84
C GLU A 522 -12.27 -14.21 7.27
N LYS A 523 -11.59 -14.76 6.25
CA LYS A 523 -10.50 -14.05 5.55
C LYS A 523 -10.98 -12.78 4.82
N LEU A 524 -12.15 -12.82 4.20
CA LEU A 524 -12.66 -11.71 3.39
C LEU A 524 -13.09 -10.54 4.28
N GLU A 525 -13.78 -10.84 5.38
CA GLU A 525 -14.10 -9.91 6.47
C GLU A 525 -12.85 -9.23 7.04
N LEU A 526 -11.79 -10.02 7.32
CA LEU A 526 -10.49 -9.48 7.80
C LEU A 526 -9.79 -8.57 6.77
N VAL A 527 -10.00 -8.80 5.46
CA VAL A 527 -9.46 -7.93 4.40
C VAL A 527 -10.25 -6.63 4.32
N GLU A 528 -11.59 -6.68 4.39
CA GLU A 528 -12.41 -5.47 4.44
C GLU A 528 -12.06 -4.59 5.66
N ASP A 529 -11.85 -5.19 6.83
CA ASP A 529 -11.46 -4.46 8.05
C ASP A 529 -10.05 -3.87 7.95
N TYR A 530 -9.11 -4.57 7.32
CA TYR A 530 -7.79 -4.02 7.01
C TYR A 530 -7.86 -2.84 6.01
N GLU A 531 -8.75 -2.90 5.01
CA GLU A 531 -8.98 -1.80 4.07
C GLU A 531 -9.67 -0.59 4.73
N LYS A 532 -10.65 -0.82 5.61
CA LYS A 532 -11.26 0.23 6.47
C LYS A 532 -10.17 0.91 7.32
N LEU A 533 -9.32 0.14 8.00
CA LEU A 533 -8.24 0.65 8.83
C LEU A 533 -7.17 1.41 8.01
N GLN A 534 -6.85 0.98 6.79
CA GLN A 534 -5.99 1.75 5.88
C GLN A 534 -6.63 3.10 5.49
N LEU A 535 -7.93 3.14 5.24
CA LEU A 535 -8.64 4.37 4.90
C LEU A 535 -8.72 5.33 6.08
N GLU A 536 -8.92 4.83 7.30
CA GLU A 536 -8.87 5.62 8.53
C GLU A 536 -7.45 6.16 8.80
N HIS A 537 -6.42 5.33 8.66
CA HIS A 537 -5.03 5.78 8.77
C HIS A 537 -4.69 6.87 7.72
N LYS A 538 -5.13 6.72 6.46
CA LYS A 538 -4.97 7.75 5.42
C LYS A 538 -5.69 9.05 5.80
N ARG A 539 -6.94 8.97 6.27
CA ARG A 539 -7.70 10.14 6.77
C ARG A 539 -7.02 10.82 7.96
N PHE A 540 -6.45 10.04 8.89
CA PHE A 540 -5.75 10.57 10.05
C PHE A 540 -4.43 11.27 9.65
N VAL A 541 -3.64 10.68 8.74
CA VAL A 541 -2.44 11.32 8.17
C VAL A 541 -2.83 12.59 7.40
N GLU A 542 -3.92 12.58 6.64
CA GLU A 542 -4.44 13.78 6.00
C GLU A 542 -4.86 14.85 7.01
N GLN A 543 -5.58 14.51 8.08
CA GLN A 543 -5.94 15.45 9.15
C GLN A 543 -4.69 16.01 9.81
N MET A 544 -3.73 15.15 10.19
CA MET A 544 -2.44 15.57 10.74
C MET A 544 -1.69 16.50 9.79
N SER A 545 -1.72 16.30 8.47
CA SER A 545 -1.12 17.22 7.49
C SER A 545 -1.89 18.55 7.35
N LYS A 546 -3.19 18.56 7.66
CA LYS A 546 -4.06 19.74 7.62
C LYS A 546 -4.03 20.55 8.92
N THR A 547 -3.64 19.94 10.05
CA THR A 547 -3.42 20.60 11.35
C THR A 547 -1.94 20.93 11.61
N ASN A 548 -1.00 20.12 11.11
CA ASN A 548 0.42 20.51 10.98
C ASN A 548 0.64 21.45 9.78
N LYS A 549 -0.32 22.34 9.51
CA LYS A 549 0.02 23.58 8.82
C LYS A 549 0.86 24.38 9.81
N GLU A 550 2.15 24.45 9.54
CA GLU A 550 3.11 25.15 10.39
C GLU A 550 2.67 26.60 10.65
N SER A 551 1.91 27.23 9.73
CA SER A 551 1.28 28.54 9.93
C SER A 551 0.44 28.66 11.20
N GLU A 552 -0.45 27.71 11.51
CA GLU A 552 -1.36 27.84 12.67
C GLU A 552 -0.58 27.74 14.00
N LEU A 553 0.52 26.98 14.01
CA LEU A 553 1.40 26.81 15.17
C LEU A 553 2.40 27.98 15.31
N LEU A 554 2.95 28.46 14.19
CA LEU A 554 3.82 29.64 14.11
C LEU A 554 3.07 30.93 14.44
N ASP A 555 1.80 31.08 14.02
CA ASP A 555 0.98 32.24 14.38
C ASP A 555 0.59 32.19 15.87
N LEU A 556 0.33 31.01 16.45
CA LEU A 556 0.20 30.88 17.91
C LEU A 556 1.49 31.25 18.65
N GLU A 557 2.65 30.81 18.18
CA GLU A 557 3.96 31.15 18.77
C GLU A 557 4.24 32.66 18.66
N ARG A 558 3.88 33.26 17.52
CA ARG A 558 4.01 34.69 17.23
C ARG A 558 3.09 35.53 18.12
N ASP A 559 1.85 35.11 18.30
CA ASP A 559 0.89 35.81 19.16
C ASP A 559 1.21 35.62 20.65
N PHE A 560 1.73 34.45 21.06
CA PHE A 560 2.30 34.26 22.39
C PHE A 560 3.49 35.21 22.64
N LYS A 561 4.41 35.35 21.67
CA LYS A 561 5.54 36.31 21.74
C LYS A 561 5.06 37.77 21.81
N LYS A 562 4.07 38.18 21.00
CA LYS A 562 3.44 39.50 21.09
C LYS A 562 2.85 39.74 22.48
N LEU A 563 2.11 38.76 23.01
CA LEU A 563 1.45 38.85 24.31
C LEU A 563 2.47 38.95 25.45
N SER A 564 3.55 38.16 25.43
CA SER A 564 4.61 38.24 26.44
C SER A 564 5.35 39.59 26.40
N PHE A 565 5.60 40.14 25.20
CA PHE A 565 6.24 41.45 25.06
C PHE A 565 5.30 42.59 25.53
N SER A 566 4.02 42.52 25.16
CA SER A 566 3.01 43.48 25.64
C SER A 566 2.81 43.41 27.16
N TYR A 567 2.95 42.22 27.77
CA TYR A 567 2.86 42.06 29.22
C TYR A 567 4.10 42.63 29.93
N ALA A 568 5.31 42.32 29.45
CA ALA A 568 6.55 42.86 29.99
C ALA A 568 6.58 44.40 29.95
N ASN A 569 6.21 45.00 28.81
CA ASN A 569 6.10 46.45 28.69
C ASN A 569 5.04 47.02 29.66
N LYS A 570 3.94 46.30 29.92
CA LYS A 570 2.90 46.73 30.86
C LYS A 570 3.37 46.67 32.32
N CYS A 571 4.25 45.74 32.68
CA CYS A 571 4.89 45.69 33.99
C CYS A 571 5.79 46.91 34.20
N HIS A 572 6.72 47.19 33.29
CA HIS A 572 7.59 48.38 33.39
C HIS A 572 6.77 49.69 33.40
N GLU A 573 5.74 49.80 32.55
CA GLU A 573 4.81 50.95 32.56
C GLU A 573 4.07 51.16 33.91
N LEU A 574 4.01 50.16 34.78
CA LEU A 574 3.41 50.25 36.11
C LEU A 574 4.48 50.51 37.17
N GLU A 575 5.64 49.87 37.08
CA GLU A 575 6.82 50.12 37.93
C GLU A 575 7.28 51.59 37.83
N ASP A 576 7.37 52.15 36.61
CA ASP A 576 7.69 53.57 36.37
C ASP A 576 6.70 54.51 37.08
N LYS A 577 5.39 54.21 37.00
CA LYS A 577 4.33 55.04 37.58
C LYS A 577 4.24 54.90 39.10
N GLU A 578 4.56 53.72 39.64
CA GLU A 578 4.71 53.51 41.07
C GLU A 578 5.89 54.36 41.59
N TYR A 579 7.03 54.34 40.90
CA TYR A 579 8.21 55.16 41.22
C TYR A 579 7.95 56.68 41.14
N GLU A 580 7.29 57.16 40.07
CA GLU A 580 6.83 58.56 39.96
C GLU A 580 5.94 58.96 41.15
N SER A 581 5.00 58.09 41.54
CA SER A 581 4.09 58.35 42.65
C SER A 581 4.80 58.35 44.01
N GLU A 582 5.76 57.45 44.23
CA GLU A 582 6.57 57.41 45.44
C GLU A 582 7.48 58.64 45.56
N SER A 583 8.05 59.13 44.45
CA SER A 583 8.85 60.36 44.43
C SER A 583 7.99 61.56 44.80
N LEU A 584 6.84 61.76 44.16
CA LEU A 584 5.94 62.87 44.47
C LEU A 584 5.45 62.83 45.94
N ILE A 585 5.19 61.63 46.47
CA ILE A 585 4.83 61.43 47.88
C ILE A 585 6.01 61.71 48.83
N ARG A 586 7.26 61.51 48.39
CA ARG A 586 8.48 61.84 49.15
C ARG A 586 8.66 63.36 49.22
N ASP A 587 8.60 64.04 48.08
CA ASP A 587 8.78 65.49 47.97
C ASP A 587 7.74 66.24 48.81
N LEU A 588 6.46 65.87 48.71
CA LEU A 588 5.37 66.43 49.52
C LEU A 588 5.55 66.20 51.03
N LYS A 589 6.21 65.11 51.45
CA LYS A 589 6.54 64.85 52.86
C LYS A 589 7.71 65.72 53.33
N GLU A 590 8.66 66.05 52.46
CA GLU A 590 9.78 66.93 52.81
C GLU A 590 9.35 68.40 52.89
N ASP A 591 8.51 68.87 51.96
CA ASP A 591 7.87 70.19 52.04
C ASP A 591 7.02 70.34 53.32
N LEU A 592 6.23 69.31 53.66
CA LEU A 592 5.44 69.33 54.89
C LEU A 592 6.34 69.36 56.14
N ARG A 593 7.45 68.61 56.17
CA ARG A 593 8.46 68.68 57.25
C ARG A 593 9.12 70.06 57.34
N PHE A 594 9.43 70.69 56.21
CA PHE A 594 9.97 72.05 56.17
C PHE A 594 8.96 73.04 56.79
N LYS A 595 7.68 72.97 56.41
CA LYS A 595 6.62 73.84 56.95
C LYS A 595 6.26 73.55 58.40
N GLU A 596 6.39 72.31 58.88
CA GLU A 596 6.32 72.00 60.32
C GLU A 596 7.48 72.63 61.10
N ASN A 597 8.69 72.64 60.55
CA ASN A 597 9.84 73.28 61.20
C ASN A 597 9.74 74.82 61.16
N GLU A 598 9.24 75.40 60.07
CA GLU A 598 8.97 76.83 59.95
C GLU A 598 7.89 77.30 60.95
N THR A 599 6.77 76.59 61.07
CA THR A 599 5.71 76.91 62.05
C THR A 599 6.20 76.80 63.50
N ARG A 600 7.01 75.77 63.84
CA ARG A 600 7.66 75.66 65.17
C ARG A 600 8.62 76.82 65.45
N ARG A 601 9.39 77.26 64.45
CA ARG A 601 10.31 78.41 64.56
C ARG A 601 9.56 79.72 64.78
N LEU A 602 8.47 79.95 64.04
CA LEU A 602 7.61 81.14 64.20
C LEU A 602 6.96 81.18 65.58
N LEU A 603 6.45 80.04 66.09
CA LEU A 603 5.92 79.92 67.45
C LEU A 603 6.96 80.33 68.51
N ALA A 604 8.17 79.79 68.44
CA ALA A 604 9.24 80.12 69.39
C ALA A 604 9.65 81.61 69.34
N GLN A 605 9.54 82.27 68.17
CA GLN A 605 9.77 83.71 68.04
C GLN A 605 8.60 84.53 68.64
N ILE A 606 7.35 84.15 68.40
CA ILE A 606 6.16 84.79 68.98
C ILE A 606 6.15 84.64 70.51
N GLU A 607 6.52 83.48 71.03
CA GLU A 607 6.64 83.21 72.47
C GLU A 607 7.73 84.09 73.09
N LYS A 608 8.94 84.10 72.52
CA LYS A 608 10.05 84.98 72.97
C LYS A 608 9.67 86.46 72.98
N LEU A 609 9.04 86.96 71.91
CA LEU A 609 8.56 88.35 71.84
C LEU A 609 7.48 88.62 72.90
N THR A 610 6.62 87.65 73.18
CA THR A 610 5.60 87.76 74.24
C THR A 610 6.23 87.83 75.63
N SER A 611 7.29 87.05 75.91
CA SER A 611 8.07 87.18 77.15
C SER A 611 8.70 88.57 77.28
N GLN A 612 9.37 89.06 76.22
CA GLN A 612 9.98 90.40 76.21
C GLN A 612 8.95 91.52 76.42
N LEU A 613 7.74 91.38 75.84
CA LEU A 613 6.63 92.31 76.08
C LEU A 613 6.15 92.31 77.54
N SER A 614 6.20 91.16 78.22
CA SER A 614 5.84 91.05 79.64
C SER A 614 6.90 91.65 80.58
N GLU A 615 8.18 91.59 80.22
CA GLU A 615 9.28 92.19 81.00
C GLU A 615 9.31 93.73 80.90
N HIS A 616 8.72 94.31 79.84
CA HIS A 616 8.72 95.75 79.59
C HIS A 616 7.47 96.49 80.11
N SER A 617 6.61 95.87 80.93
CA SER A 617 5.34 96.46 81.38
C SER A 617 5.48 97.52 82.51
N GLY A 618 6.63 98.18 82.66
CA GLY A 618 7.00 98.93 83.87
C GLY A 618 7.35 100.42 83.72
N GLY A 619 7.81 100.88 82.56
CA GLY A 619 8.33 102.25 82.36
C GLY A 619 7.49 103.13 81.42
N SER A 620 7.37 104.42 81.72
CA SER A 620 6.60 105.38 80.89
C SER A 620 7.13 105.52 79.46
N ASP A 621 8.44 105.38 79.29
CA ASP A 621 9.16 105.74 78.06
C ASP A 621 9.30 104.55 77.10
N GLN A 622 8.98 103.33 77.57
CA GLN A 622 9.03 102.09 76.77
C GLN A 622 7.90 101.99 75.73
N LYS A 623 6.96 102.97 75.68
CA LYS A 623 5.75 102.93 74.84
C LYS A 623 5.98 102.86 73.33
N VAL A 624 7.11 103.37 72.83
CA VAL A 624 7.45 103.25 71.39
C VAL A 624 7.92 101.83 71.08
N GLN A 625 8.86 101.32 71.86
CA GLN A 625 9.43 99.98 71.73
C GLN A 625 8.37 98.88 71.91
N ILE A 626 7.40 99.08 72.83
CA ILE A 626 6.24 98.19 72.99
C ILE A 626 5.33 98.19 71.76
N ARG A 627 5.17 99.32 71.04
CA ARG A 627 4.41 99.34 69.77
C ARG A 627 5.15 98.59 68.66
N GLU A 628 6.45 98.77 68.54
CA GLU A 628 7.28 98.08 67.54
C GLU A 628 7.25 96.57 67.77
N LEU A 629 7.44 96.11 69.01
CA LEU A 629 7.35 94.69 69.38
C LEU A 629 5.93 94.12 69.19
N LEU A 630 4.87 94.90 69.42
CA LEU A 630 3.49 94.49 69.10
C LEU A 630 3.25 94.38 67.58
N GLN A 631 3.85 95.25 66.78
CA GLN A 631 3.74 95.23 65.32
C GLN A 631 4.56 94.10 64.69
N GLU A 632 5.74 93.80 65.22
CA GLU A 632 6.53 92.62 64.84
C GLU A 632 5.80 91.33 65.24
N LYS A 633 5.25 91.27 66.46
CA LYS A 633 4.45 90.13 66.93
C LYS A 633 3.25 89.87 66.03
N THR A 634 2.45 90.87 65.67
CA THR A 634 1.29 90.65 64.79
C THR A 634 1.70 90.21 63.39
N GLN A 635 2.77 90.77 62.81
CA GLN A 635 3.31 90.29 61.53
C GLN A 635 3.80 88.83 61.57
N LEU A 636 4.32 88.37 62.71
CA LEU A 636 4.71 86.97 62.90
C LEU A 636 3.51 86.06 63.15
N GLU A 637 2.49 86.52 63.89
CA GLU A 637 1.23 85.79 64.07
C GLU A 637 0.47 85.59 62.75
N ASP A 638 0.46 86.59 61.86
CA ASP A 638 -0.14 86.49 60.53
C ASP A 638 0.64 85.48 59.66
N LYS A 639 1.98 85.59 59.58
CA LYS A 639 2.84 84.60 58.88
C LYS A 639 2.68 83.17 59.43
N TYR A 640 2.46 83.03 60.74
CA TYR A 640 2.20 81.74 61.38
C TYR A 640 0.83 81.18 60.95
N ARG A 641 -0.22 82.01 60.87
CA ARG A 641 -1.53 81.58 60.35
C ARG A 641 -1.44 81.14 58.89
N ASP A 642 -0.75 81.88 58.03
CA ASP A 642 -0.55 81.51 56.62
C ASP A 642 0.19 80.18 56.48
N SER A 643 1.28 80.01 57.25
CA SER A 643 2.06 78.75 57.27
C SER A 643 1.25 77.56 57.78
N LEU A 644 0.34 77.77 58.74
CA LEU A 644 -0.54 76.73 59.29
C LEU A 644 -1.70 76.38 58.35
N LEU A 645 -2.21 77.35 57.59
CA LEU A 645 -3.17 77.12 56.51
C LEU A 645 -2.56 76.28 55.38
N GLU A 646 -1.35 76.61 54.95
CA GLU A 646 -0.67 75.86 53.88
C GLU A 646 -0.22 74.46 54.34
N ASN A 647 0.23 74.30 55.60
CA ASN A 647 0.44 72.97 56.19
C ASN A 647 -0.87 72.15 56.21
N SER A 648 -1.99 72.77 56.60
CA SER A 648 -3.32 72.14 56.56
C SER A 648 -3.78 71.77 55.15
N ARG A 649 -3.33 72.50 54.12
CA ARG A 649 -3.60 72.21 52.70
C ARG A 649 -2.76 71.03 52.20
N LEU A 650 -1.43 71.08 52.41
CA LEU A 650 -0.51 69.98 52.06
C LEU A 650 -0.94 68.66 52.72
N LYS A 651 -1.33 68.72 54.00
CA LYS A 651 -1.83 67.56 54.73
C LYS A 651 -3.10 66.97 54.11
N ARG A 652 -4.09 67.82 53.79
CA ARG A 652 -5.30 67.38 53.04
C ARG A 652 -4.99 66.83 51.66
N GLN A 653 -3.95 67.31 50.98
CA GLN A 653 -3.53 66.74 49.69
C GLN A 653 -2.97 65.33 49.89
N ILE A 654 -2.04 65.13 50.83
CA ILE A 654 -1.50 63.81 51.19
C ILE A 654 -2.62 62.85 51.64
N ASP A 655 -3.52 63.30 52.52
CA ASP A 655 -4.68 62.53 52.96
C ASP A 655 -5.55 62.13 51.75
N SER A 656 -5.80 63.06 50.81
CA SER A 656 -6.61 62.79 49.61
C SER A 656 -5.97 61.78 48.66
N PHE A 657 -4.64 61.76 48.51
CA PHE A 657 -3.97 60.70 47.75
C PHE A 657 -4.10 59.34 48.45
N SER A 658 -3.92 59.28 49.77
CA SER A 658 -4.03 58.02 50.54
C SER A 658 -5.42 57.36 50.46
N VAL A 659 -6.47 58.16 50.35
CA VAL A 659 -7.87 57.69 50.29
C VAL A 659 -8.31 57.34 48.86
N ARG A 660 -7.78 58.03 47.84
CA ARG A 660 -8.31 57.94 46.46
C ARG A 660 -7.86 56.70 45.69
N ASP A 661 -6.77 56.07 46.10
CA ASP A 661 -6.22 54.88 45.41
C ASP A 661 -6.43 53.56 46.15
N THR A 662 -6.85 53.58 47.43
CA THR A 662 -6.82 52.38 48.29
C THR A 662 -8.13 51.60 48.39
N PHE A 663 -9.31 52.22 48.27
CA PHE A 663 -10.60 51.52 48.53
C PHE A 663 -11.26 50.94 47.28
N ASP A 664 -11.79 51.75 46.37
CA ASP A 664 -12.61 51.24 45.24
C ASP A 664 -11.80 50.33 44.29
N LYS A 665 -10.51 50.65 44.08
CA LYS A 665 -9.59 49.82 43.28
C LYS A 665 -9.31 48.48 43.94
N SER A 666 -9.10 48.43 45.26
CA SER A 666 -8.75 47.17 45.94
C SER A 666 -9.93 46.22 46.01
N GLU A 667 -11.17 46.71 46.12
CA GLU A 667 -12.36 45.85 46.00
C GLU A 667 -12.55 45.29 44.57
N SER A 668 -12.27 46.07 43.52
CA SER A 668 -12.30 45.56 42.13
C SER A 668 -11.24 44.49 41.93
N LEU A 669 -9.99 44.79 42.30
CA LEU A 669 -8.87 43.85 42.22
C LEU A 669 -9.13 42.59 43.06
N VAL A 670 -9.74 42.69 44.24
CA VAL A 670 -10.10 41.50 45.06
C VAL A 670 -11.24 40.69 44.42
N ARG A 671 -12.09 41.27 43.57
CA ARG A 671 -13.06 40.51 42.77
C ARG A 671 -12.38 39.86 41.56
N GLU A 672 -11.60 40.61 40.79
CA GLU A 672 -10.83 40.11 39.64
C GLU A 672 -9.86 38.98 40.04
N LEU A 673 -9.16 39.13 41.18
CA LEU A 673 -8.26 38.10 41.72
C LEU A 673 -9.05 36.89 42.27
N LYS A 674 -10.32 37.04 42.67
CA LYS A 674 -11.20 35.89 42.99
C LYS A 674 -11.74 35.22 41.72
N GLU A 675 -12.06 35.97 40.68
CA GLU A 675 -12.44 35.48 39.34
C GLU A 675 -11.27 34.66 38.77
N ALA A 676 -10.08 35.26 38.64
CA ALA A 676 -8.88 34.60 38.15
C ALA A 676 -8.43 33.40 39.01
N ASN A 677 -8.77 33.35 40.31
CA ASN A 677 -8.57 32.14 41.12
C ASN A 677 -9.57 31.02 40.75
N ARG A 678 -10.82 31.33 40.41
CA ARG A 678 -11.79 30.35 39.87
C ARG A 678 -11.30 29.86 38.52
N ASP A 679 -10.98 30.79 37.60
CA ASP A 679 -10.50 30.47 36.26
C ASP A 679 -9.25 29.59 36.32
N ARG A 680 -8.31 29.89 37.22
CA ARG A 680 -7.12 29.05 37.47
C ARG A 680 -7.50 27.66 37.99
N ASP A 681 -8.47 27.55 38.89
CA ASP A 681 -8.85 26.26 39.48
C ASP A 681 -9.72 25.42 38.53
N GLU A 682 -10.50 26.05 37.64
CA GLU A 682 -11.16 25.42 36.49
C GLU A 682 -10.13 24.96 35.45
N LEU A 683 -9.21 25.83 35.01
CA LEU A 683 -8.09 25.47 34.13
C LEU A 683 -7.21 24.36 34.73
N ARG A 684 -7.09 24.29 36.07
CA ARG A 684 -6.39 23.20 36.77
C ARG A 684 -7.19 21.90 36.76
N SER A 685 -8.52 21.97 36.87
CA SER A 685 -9.41 20.82 36.68
C SER A 685 -9.34 20.29 35.25
N ASP A 686 -9.38 21.16 34.25
CA ASP A 686 -9.24 20.80 32.85
C ASP A 686 -7.85 20.27 32.53
N LEU A 687 -6.78 20.85 33.08
CA LEU A 687 -5.42 20.32 32.93
C LEU A 687 -5.25 18.94 33.59
N LEU A 688 -5.96 18.66 34.70
CA LEU A 688 -6.01 17.32 35.30
C LEU A 688 -6.81 16.34 34.41
N SER A 689 -7.94 16.78 33.85
CA SER A 689 -8.74 16.01 32.90
C SER A 689 -7.93 15.66 31.63
N LYS A 690 -7.26 16.66 31.02
CA LYS A 690 -6.37 16.47 29.87
C LYS A 690 -5.14 15.64 30.21
N LYS A 691 -4.56 15.74 31.42
CA LYS A 691 -3.51 14.79 31.86
C LYS A 691 -4.02 13.36 31.93
N LYS A 692 -5.28 13.14 32.33
CA LYS A 692 -5.89 11.81 32.31
C LYS A 692 -6.13 11.33 30.88
N GLU A 693 -6.73 12.13 30.01
CA GLU A 693 -6.90 11.80 28.59
C GLU A 693 -5.55 11.45 27.93
N LEU A 694 -4.49 12.20 28.23
CA LEU A 694 -3.14 11.95 27.70
C LEU A 694 -2.53 10.66 28.27
N ALA A 695 -2.80 10.31 29.53
CA ALA A 695 -2.40 9.02 30.12
C ALA A 695 -3.17 7.85 29.49
N ASP A 696 -4.49 7.98 29.31
CA ASP A 696 -5.35 6.97 28.68
C ASP A 696 -4.99 6.78 27.19
N LEU A 697 -4.64 7.84 26.47
CA LEU A 697 -4.12 7.80 25.10
C LEU A 697 -2.71 7.19 25.03
N LYS A 698 -1.84 7.51 25.98
CA LYS A 698 -0.50 6.90 26.05
C LYS A 698 -0.59 5.40 26.28
N TRP A 699 -1.44 4.95 27.21
CA TRP A 699 -1.63 3.53 27.48
C TRP A 699 -2.12 2.79 26.23
N LYS A 700 -3.09 3.35 25.48
CA LYS A 700 -3.52 2.81 24.17
C LYS A 700 -2.41 2.79 23.13
N LEU A 701 -1.50 3.78 23.12
CA LEU A 701 -0.35 3.79 22.23
C LEU A 701 0.67 2.69 22.59
N ASP A 702 0.93 2.50 23.88
CA ASP A 702 1.83 1.45 24.38
C ASP A 702 1.25 0.04 24.05
N ASP A 703 -0.06 -0.18 24.20
CA ASP A 703 -0.75 -1.41 23.78
C ASP A 703 -0.63 -1.66 22.26
N VAL A 704 -0.97 -0.66 21.43
CA VAL A 704 -0.87 -0.76 19.95
C VAL A 704 0.58 -0.99 19.47
N LEU A 705 1.57 -0.49 20.21
CA LEU A 705 2.98 -0.77 19.94
C LEU A 705 3.36 -2.22 20.26
N GLU A 706 2.78 -2.82 21.31
CA GLU A 706 2.98 -4.24 21.63
C GLU A 706 2.23 -5.16 20.65
N GLU A 707 1.01 -4.82 20.23
CA GLU A 707 0.30 -5.52 19.14
C GLU A 707 1.11 -5.48 17.84
N LYS A 708 1.61 -4.30 17.45
CA LYS A 708 2.49 -4.13 16.28
C LYS A 708 3.75 -4.99 16.38
N LYS A 709 4.32 -5.13 17.59
CA LYS A 709 5.50 -5.97 17.86
C LYS A 709 5.17 -7.46 17.75
N GLN A 710 4.02 -7.91 18.25
CA GLN A 710 3.51 -9.28 18.06
C GLN A 710 3.24 -9.59 16.57
N LEU A 711 2.67 -8.64 15.83
CA LEU A 711 2.46 -8.76 14.38
C LEU A 711 3.78 -8.82 13.60
N MET A 712 4.79 -8.00 13.92
CA MET A 712 6.11 -8.10 13.28
C MET A 712 6.82 -9.42 13.59
N ASN A 713 6.71 -9.95 14.80
CA ASN A 713 7.23 -11.27 15.14
C ASN A 713 6.52 -12.38 14.33
N SER A 714 5.20 -12.27 14.18
CA SER A 714 4.39 -13.21 13.40
C SER A 714 4.72 -13.17 11.90
N LEU A 715 4.89 -11.97 11.34
CA LEU A 715 5.35 -11.78 9.96
C LEU A 715 6.77 -12.32 9.73
N SER A 716 7.67 -12.17 10.71
CA SER A 716 9.02 -12.72 10.64
C SER A 716 9.02 -14.25 10.62
N SER A 717 8.20 -14.88 11.47
CA SER A 717 8.00 -16.33 11.45
C SER A 717 7.38 -16.81 10.13
N LEU A 718 6.44 -16.04 9.57
CA LEU A 718 5.79 -16.38 8.30
C LEU A 718 6.77 -16.28 7.12
N ASP A 719 7.68 -15.30 7.10
CA ASP A 719 8.72 -15.23 6.07
C ASP A 719 9.79 -16.31 6.24
N GLU A 720 10.16 -16.68 7.47
CA GLU A 720 10.99 -17.87 7.71
C GLU A 720 10.35 -19.14 7.12
N ASP A 721 9.05 -19.38 7.38
CA ASP A 721 8.35 -20.55 6.83
C ASP A 721 8.16 -20.44 5.30
N GLN A 722 7.94 -19.25 4.76
CA GLN A 722 7.94 -19.01 3.30
C GLN A 722 9.31 -19.33 2.67
N GLN A 723 10.41 -18.94 3.31
CA GLN A 723 11.76 -19.27 2.87
C GLN A 723 12.05 -20.78 2.96
N ARG A 724 11.58 -21.46 4.02
CA ARG A 724 11.67 -22.93 4.16
C ARG A 724 10.90 -23.65 3.03
N VAL A 725 9.63 -23.29 2.81
CA VAL A 725 8.79 -23.85 1.74
C VAL A 725 9.37 -23.55 0.35
N SER A 726 9.96 -22.37 0.14
CA SER A 726 10.69 -22.03 -1.09
C SER A 726 11.92 -22.92 -1.28
N HIS A 727 12.70 -23.15 -0.21
CA HIS A 727 13.85 -24.05 -0.25
C HIS A 727 13.44 -25.49 -0.57
N GLU A 728 12.40 -26.02 0.08
CA GLU A 728 11.88 -27.37 -0.19
C GLU A 728 11.34 -27.51 -1.62
N ASN A 729 10.57 -26.54 -2.12
CA ASN A 729 10.12 -26.52 -3.51
C ASN A 729 11.31 -26.49 -4.48
N SER A 730 12.37 -25.75 -4.19
CA SER A 730 13.59 -25.74 -5.00
C SER A 730 14.33 -27.09 -4.98
N LYS A 731 14.26 -27.82 -3.86
CA LYS A 731 14.85 -29.16 -3.70
C LYS A 731 14.03 -30.21 -4.45
N LEU A 732 12.71 -30.23 -4.26
CA LEU A 732 11.78 -31.09 -4.99
C LEU A 732 11.86 -30.85 -6.51
N SER A 733 12.01 -29.59 -6.94
CA SER A 733 12.22 -29.25 -8.36
C SER A 733 13.53 -29.85 -8.89
N ARG A 734 14.63 -29.77 -8.14
CA ARG A 734 15.92 -30.39 -8.50
C ARG A 734 15.83 -31.92 -8.53
N GLU A 735 15.12 -32.54 -7.59
CA GLU A 735 14.88 -33.98 -7.55
C GLU A 735 14.03 -34.45 -8.74
N LEU A 736 12.95 -33.73 -9.06
CA LEU A 736 12.06 -33.98 -10.19
C LEU A 736 12.81 -33.80 -11.53
N GLU A 737 13.66 -32.78 -11.67
CA GLU A 737 14.51 -32.64 -12.85
C GLU A 737 15.54 -33.77 -12.97
N SER A 738 16.10 -34.24 -11.85
CA SER A 738 16.96 -35.43 -11.84
C SER A 738 16.21 -36.71 -12.26
N LEU A 739 14.92 -36.82 -11.92
CA LEU A 739 14.07 -37.95 -12.31
C LEU A 739 13.68 -37.87 -13.78
N LYS A 740 13.34 -36.68 -14.31
CA LYS A 740 13.20 -36.45 -15.76
C LYS A 740 14.48 -36.87 -16.50
N LEU A 741 15.67 -36.47 -16.02
CA LEU A 741 16.95 -36.83 -16.64
C LEU A 741 17.25 -38.34 -16.58
N LYS A 742 16.72 -39.05 -15.59
CA LYS A 742 16.79 -40.51 -15.49
C LYS A 742 15.80 -41.20 -16.45
N LEU A 743 14.54 -40.74 -16.54
CA LEU A 743 13.53 -41.29 -17.46
C LEU A 743 13.84 -40.97 -18.94
N ALA A 744 14.27 -39.75 -19.25
CA ALA A 744 14.75 -39.35 -20.57
C ALA A 744 16.21 -39.79 -20.83
N GLY A 745 16.81 -40.52 -19.89
CA GLY A 745 18.19 -40.97 -19.98
C GLY A 745 18.38 -41.95 -21.13
N PRO A 746 19.50 -41.86 -21.90
CA PRO A 746 19.70 -42.67 -23.09
C PRO A 746 19.72 -44.19 -22.80
N LYS A 747 19.99 -44.61 -21.56
CA LYS A 747 19.92 -46.02 -21.16
C LYS A 747 18.52 -46.60 -21.37
N LEU A 748 17.49 -45.97 -20.80
CA LEU A 748 16.10 -46.47 -20.89
C LEU A 748 15.58 -46.40 -22.33
N LYS A 749 15.94 -45.34 -23.08
CA LYS A 749 15.62 -45.21 -24.50
C LYS A 749 16.28 -46.29 -25.36
N ASN A 750 17.57 -46.58 -25.13
CA ASN A 750 18.30 -47.63 -25.85
C ASN A 750 17.75 -49.03 -25.52
N GLU A 751 17.34 -49.27 -24.28
CA GLU A 751 16.71 -50.52 -23.84
C GLU A 751 15.34 -50.74 -24.51
N ILE A 752 14.51 -49.68 -24.60
CA ILE A 752 13.26 -49.70 -25.38
C ILE A 752 13.56 -49.96 -26.87
N GLU A 753 14.52 -49.26 -27.46
CA GLU A 753 14.92 -49.46 -28.86
C GLU A 753 15.53 -50.86 -29.13
N GLU A 754 16.12 -51.50 -28.12
CA GLU A 754 16.59 -52.89 -28.18
C GLU A 754 15.43 -53.88 -28.10
N LYS A 755 14.48 -53.69 -27.18
CA LYS A 755 13.27 -54.50 -27.09
C LYS A 755 12.40 -54.37 -28.33
N ASP A 756 12.30 -53.18 -28.92
CA ASP A 756 11.65 -52.96 -30.21
C ASP A 756 12.33 -53.74 -31.36
N ARG A 757 13.67 -53.84 -31.34
CA ARG A 757 14.43 -54.64 -32.32
C ARG A 757 14.25 -56.14 -32.11
N GLU A 758 14.15 -56.59 -30.86
CA GLU A 758 13.84 -57.98 -30.50
C GLU A 758 12.41 -58.36 -30.94
N ILE A 759 11.41 -57.53 -30.65
CA ILE A 759 10.03 -57.71 -31.09
C ILE A 759 9.94 -57.75 -32.63
N LYS A 760 10.65 -56.85 -33.33
CA LYS A 760 10.68 -56.84 -34.80
C LYS A 760 11.31 -58.12 -35.39
N LYS A 761 12.31 -58.71 -34.74
CA LYS A 761 12.83 -60.04 -35.12
C LYS A 761 11.76 -61.12 -34.91
N LEU A 762 11.20 -61.23 -33.71
CA LEU A 762 10.18 -62.24 -33.39
C LEU A 762 8.95 -62.17 -34.32
N VAL A 763 8.54 -60.96 -34.74
CA VAL A 763 7.48 -60.76 -35.74
C VAL A 763 7.90 -61.23 -37.13
N ASN A 764 9.15 -61.01 -37.55
CA ASN A 764 9.67 -61.55 -38.81
C ASN A 764 9.75 -63.08 -38.76
N ASP A 765 10.37 -63.64 -37.72
CA ASP A 765 10.52 -65.09 -37.51
C ASP A 765 9.14 -65.80 -37.52
N TYR A 766 8.14 -65.19 -36.86
CA TYR A 766 6.74 -65.65 -36.89
C TYR A 766 6.13 -65.61 -38.30
N ASN A 767 6.37 -64.53 -39.06
CA ASN A 767 5.86 -64.42 -40.43
C ASN A 767 6.57 -65.41 -41.38
N GLU A 768 7.86 -65.66 -41.21
CA GLU A 768 8.60 -66.69 -41.94
C GLU A 768 8.03 -68.08 -41.62
N MET A 769 7.91 -68.47 -40.35
CA MET A 769 7.29 -69.75 -39.94
C MET A 769 5.85 -69.90 -40.47
N LYS A 770 5.05 -68.82 -40.45
CA LYS A 770 3.69 -68.79 -40.99
C LYS A 770 3.66 -69.00 -42.51
N ASN A 771 4.55 -68.33 -43.24
CA ASN A 771 4.67 -68.50 -44.70
C ASN A 771 5.17 -69.90 -45.05
N ASP A 772 6.09 -70.46 -44.28
CA ASP A 772 6.58 -71.83 -44.44
C ASP A 772 5.46 -72.86 -44.18
N LEU A 773 4.61 -72.63 -43.17
CA LEU A 773 3.44 -73.46 -42.90
C LEU A 773 2.39 -73.37 -44.03
N LEU A 774 2.17 -72.18 -44.60
CA LEU A 774 1.32 -71.98 -45.77
C LEU A 774 1.87 -72.68 -47.03
N ASN A 775 3.18 -72.56 -47.28
CA ASN A 775 3.85 -73.25 -48.38
C ASN A 775 3.75 -74.78 -48.26
N ARG A 776 3.96 -75.33 -47.05
CA ARG A 776 3.77 -76.76 -46.76
C ARG A 776 2.30 -77.18 -46.94
N TYR A 777 1.34 -76.36 -46.49
CA TYR A 777 -0.09 -76.62 -46.69
C TYR A 777 -0.48 -76.61 -48.18
N GLU A 778 0.03 -75.67 -48.97
CA GLU A 778 -0.15 -75.66 -50.42
C GLU A 778 0.47 -76.88 -51.09
N GLN A 779 1.67 -77.30 -50.67
CA GLN A 779 2.32 -78.48 -51.21
C GLN A 779 1.49 -79.75 -50.93
N VAL A 780 1.06 -79.96 -49.68
CA VAL A 780 0.15 -81.05 -49.30
C VAL A 780 -1.18 -80.98 -50.08
N ARG A 781 -1.70 -79.78 -50.36
CA ARG A 781 -2.90 -79.60 -51.19
C ARG A 781 -2.66 -79.97 -52.66
N LYS A 782 -1.51 -79.62 -53.23
CA LYS A 782 -1.08 -79.96 -54.60
C LYS A 782 -0.86 -81.47 -54.74
N ASP A 783 -0.19 -82.11 -53.77
CA ASP A 783 0.08 -83.55 -53.81
C ASP A 783 -1.18 -84.37 -53.53
N LYS A 784 -2.08 -83.91 -52.64
CA LYS A 784 -3.43 -84.49 -52.50
C LYS A 784 -4.25 -84.40 -53.80
N PHE A 785 -4.06 -83.35 -54.60
CA PHE A 785 -4.72 -83.23 -55.90
C PHE A 785 -4.14 -84.23 -56.92
N LYS A 786 -2.81 -84.37 -57.01
CA LYS A 786 -2.14 -85.40 -57.84
C LYS A 786 -2.61 -86.81 -57.46
N LEU A 787 -2.55 -87.17 -56.18
CA LEU A 787 -3.04 -88.45 -55.66
C LEU A 787 -4.53 -88.68 -55.98
N GLY A 788 -5.34 -87.61 -56.02
CA GLY A 788 -6.72 -87.66 -56.50
C GLY A 788 -6.83 -88.00 -57.98
N GLN A 789 -6.00 -87.41 -58.83
CA GLN A 789 -5.94 -87.70 -60.27
C GLN A 789 -5.42 -89.12 -60.53
N GLU A 790 -4.34 -89.54 -59.87
CA GLU A 790 -3.77 -90.89 -59.95
C GLU A 790 -4.80 -91.96 -59.53
N LEU A 791 -5.54 -91.71 -58.44
CA LEU A 791 -6.60 -92.59 -57.98
C LEU A 791 -7.77 -92.68 -58.98
N GLU A 792 -8.14 -91.57 -59.62
CA GLU A 792 -9.17 -91.57 -60.68
C GLU A 792 -8.69 -92.27 -61.95
N GLU A 793 -7.43 -92.07 -62.36
CA GLU A 793 -6.81 -92.86 -63.43
C GLU A 793 -6.82 -94.36 -63.11
N MET A 794 -6.49 -94.74 -61.87
CA MET A 794 -6.48 -96.14 -61.44
C MET A 794 -7.89 -96.74 -61.39
N LYS A 795 -8.93 -95.97 -61.03
CA LYS A 795 -10.33 -96.38 -61.26
C LYS A 795 -10.61 -96.58 -62.75
N ILE A 796 -10.27 -95.63 -63.62
CA ILE A 796 -10.54 -95.73 -65.06
C ILE A 796 -9.81 -96.94 -65.68
N LYS A 797 -8.58 -97.23 -65.24
CA LYS A 797 -7.82 -98.43 -65.62
C LYS A 797 -8.51 -99.71 -65.10
N LEU A 798 -9.03 -99.70 -63.87
CA LEU A 798 -9.80 -100.80 -63.29
C LEU A 798 -11.15 -101.03 -63.99
N GLU A 799 -11.90 -99.98 -64.31
CA GLU A 799 -13.15 -100.03 -65.08
C GLU A 799 -12.91 -100.62 -66.47
N ARG A 800 -11.87 -100.16 -67.16
CA ARG A 800 -11.43 -100.74 -68.46
C ARG A 800 -11.03 -102.21 -68.31
N ALA A 801 -10.36 -102.60 -67.22
CA ALA A 801 -10.00 -103.98 -66.96
C ALA A 801 -11.22 -104.87 -66.67
N LYS A 802 -12.22 -104.39 -65.92
CA LYS A 802 -13.51 -105.08 -65.73
C LYS A 802 -14.22 -105.29 -67.05
N VAL A 803 -14.40 -104.23 -67.84
CA VAL A 803 -15.07 -104.30 -69.16
C VAL A 803 -14.31 -105.24 -70.10
N ALA A 804 -12.97 -105.20 -70.11
CA ALA A 804 -12.17 -106.13 -70.89
C ALA A 804 -12.33 -107.60 -70.42
N HIS A 805 -12.47 -107.83 -69.12
CA HIS A 805 -12.74 -109.15 -68.55
C HIS A 805 -14.16 -109.64 -68.88
N GLU A 806 -15.19 -108.78 -68.79
CA GLU A 806 -16.57 -109.10 -69.19
C GLU A 806 -16.67 -109.37 -70.70
N LEU A 807 -15.92 -108.63 -71.52
CA LEU A 807 -15.85 -108.82 -72.97
C LEU A 807 -15.07 -110.10 -73.33
N LEU A 808 -14.02 -110.45 -72.57
CA LEU A 808 -13.37 -111.77 -72.67
C LEU A 808 -14.35 -112.90 -72.30
N LEU A 809 -15.04 -112.78 -71.17
CA LEU A 809 -15.95 -113.79 -70.65
C LEU A 809 -17.13 -114.05 -71.62
N SER A 810 -17.77 -112.98 -72.10
CA SER A 810 -18.85 -113.08 -73.10
C SER A 810 -18.35 -113.62 -74.45
N LYS A 811 -17.15 -113.25 -74.90
CA LYS A 811 -16.52 -113.81 -76.11
C LYS A 811 -16.11 -115.28 -75.94
N GLN A 812 -15.87 -115.73 -74.71
CA GLN A 812 -15.66 -117.13 -74.35
C GLN A 812 -16.99 -117.91 -74.31
N MET A 813 -18.10 -117.29 -73.92
CA MET A 813 -19.45 -117.88 -74.00
C MET A 813 -20.05 -117.92 -75.42
N GLN A 814 -19.52 -117.13 -76.37
CA GLN A 814 -20.00 -117.09 -77.76
C GLN A 814 -19.23 -117.99 -78.74
N ARG A 815 -18.30 -118.84 -78.28
CA ARG A 815 -17.65 -119.83 -79.12
C ARG A 815 -17.56 -121.19 -78.42
N THR A 816 -17.83 -122.22 -79.21
CA THR A 816 -17.85 -123.66 -78.87
C THR A 816 -18.97 -124.11 -77.94
N GLU A 817 -19.98 -124.73 -78.55
CA GLU A 817 -20.69 -125.83 -77.92
C GLU A 817 -19.69 -126.99 -77.76
N TYR A 818 -19.23 -127.25 -76.54
CA TYR A 818 -18.59 -128.52 -76.16
C TYR A 818 -19.52 -129.26 -75.17
N PRO A 819 -19.51 -130.61 -75.16
CA PRO A 819 -20.38 -131.36 -74.29
C PRO A 819 -19.96 -131.20 -72.83
N LEU A 820 -20.90 -131.52 -71.93
CA LEU A 820 -20.75 -131.45 -70.49
C LEU A 820 -19.50 -132.23 -70.02
N SER A 821 -18.40 -131.50 -69.80
CA SER A 821 -17.26 -132.03 -69.06
C SER A 821 -17.67 -132.31 -67.60
N PRO A 822 -16.99 -133.22 -66.88
CA PRO A 822 -17.48 -133.72 -65.61
C PRO A 822 -17.74 -132.62 -64.58
N VAL A 823 -18.80 -132.81 -63.80
CA VAL A 823 -19.11 -131.97 -62.63
C VAL A 823 -17.89 -131.98 -61.70
N SER A 824 -17.11 -130.90 -61.75
CA SER A 824 -16.17 -130.60 -60.67
C SER A 824 -16.99 -130.43 -59.39
N PRO A 825 -16.55 -130.95 -58.23
CA PRO A 825 -17.37 -130.98 -57.03
C PRO A 825 -17.91 -129.58 -56.69
N PRO A 826 -19.15 -129.46 -56.17
CA PRO A 826 -19.61 -128.19 -55.66
C PRO A 826 -18.66 -127.73 -54.56
N ARG A 827 -17.89 -126.67 -54.81
CA ARG A 827 -17.31 -125.90 -53.71
C ARG A 827 -18.46 -125.51 -52.80
N SER A 828 -18.35 -125.88 -51.54
CA SER A 828 -19.45 -125.83 -50.59
C SER A 828 -20.00 -124.41 -50.45
N PRO A 829 -21.28 -124.25 -50.06
CA PRO A 829 -21.88 -122.95 -49.77
C PRO A 829 -21.35 -122.36 -48.43
N HIS A 830 -20.03 -122.38 -48.23
CA HIS A 830 -19.34 -121.95 -47.01
C HIS A 830 -18.26 -120.88 -47.25
N GLU A 831 -17.70 -120.73 -48.46
CA GLU A 831 -16.68 -119.70 -48.73
C GLU A 831 -17.27 -118.31 -49.12
N ASN A 832 -18.48 -118.26 -49.68
CA ASN A 832 -19.12 -116.99 -50.10
C ASN A 832 -19.61 -116.10 -48.93
N GLY A 833 -19.61 -116.61 -47.70
CA GLY A 833 -19.90 -115.81 -46.50
C GLY A 833 -18.90 -114.68 -46.34
N TYR A 834 -17.61 -114.97 -46.46
CA TYR A 834 -16.51 -114.04 -46.18
C TYR A 834 -16.52 -112.80 -47.09
N LEU A 835 -16.72 -112.98 -48.41
CA LEU A 835 -16.80 -111.85 -49.35
C LEU A 835 -18.03 -110.97 -49.06
N THR A 836 -19.17 -111.57 -48.76
CA THR A 836 -20.41 -110.85 -48.43
C THR A 836 -20.27 -110.07 -47.11
N GLN A 837 -19.72 -110.70 -46.07
CA GLN A 837 -19.41 -110.07 -44.78
C GLN A 837 -18.40 -108.92 -44.96
N ARG A 838 -17.37 -109.10 -45.78
CA ARG A 838 -16.34 -108.07 -46.03
C ARG A 838 -16.87 -106.88 -46.83
N ILE A 839 -17.82 -107.08 -47.75
CA ILE A 839 -18.56 -105.99 -48.41
C ILE A 839 -19.42 -105.25 -47.38
N ASN A 840 -20.20 -105.96 -46.56
CA ASN A 840 -21.05 -105.36 -45.52
C ASN A 840 -20.25 -104.61 -44.45
N LEU A 841 -19.05 -105.10 -44.11
CA LEU A 841 -18.08 -104.45 -43.23
C LEU A 841 -17.59 -103.11 -43.83
N LEU A 842 -17.19 -103.11 -45.11
CA LEU A 842 -16.73 -101.90 -45.81
C LEU A 842 -17.86 -100.88 -46.00
N GLU A 843 -19.09 -101.32 -46.27
CA GLU A 843 -20.27 -100.44 -46.34
C GLU A 843 -20.58 -99.83 -44.97
N SER A 844 -20.53 -100.62 -43.89
CA SER A 844 -20.71 -100.12 -42.51
C SER A 844 -19.61 -99.12 -42.13
N GLN A 845 -18.35 -99.37 -42.51
CA GLN A 845 -17.24 -98.41 -42.31
C GLN A 845 -17.46 -97.12 -43.11
N LYS A 846 -17.88 -97.21 -44.37
CA LYS A 846 -18.24 -96.08 -45.24
C LYS A 846 -19.41 -95.26 -44.66
N GLN A 847 -20.39 -95.90 -44.03
CA GLN A 847 -21.46 -95.22 -43.28
C GLN A 847 -20.89 -94.49 -42.06
N LEU A 848 -20.05 -95.14 -41.25
CA LEU A 848 -19.39 -94.54 -40.08
C LEU A 848 -18.56 -93.30 -40.48
N PHE A 849 -17.79 -93.36 -41.57
CA PHE A 849 -17.03 -92.22 -42.07
C PHE A 849 -17.92 -91.08 -42.58
N ARG A 850 -19.05 -91.38 -43.25
CA ARG A 850 -20.04 -90.36 -43.63
C ARG A 850 -20.64 -89.66 -42.40
N MET A 851 -21.00 -90.41 -41.37
CA MET A 851 -21.51 -89.85 -40.11
C MET A 851 -20.49 -88.93 -39.43
N LYS A 852 -19.23 -89.37 -39.30
CA LYS A 852 -18.15 -88.54 -38.75
C LYS A 852 -17.88 -87.28 -39.58
N LEU A 853 -17.86 -87.40 -40.91
CA LEU A 853 -17.71 -86.24 -41.79
C LEU A 853 -18.85 -85.23 -41.61
N GLN A 854 -20.08 -85.69 -41.39
CA GLN A 854 -21.19 -84.78 -41.06
C GLN A 854 -21.03 -84.16 -39.68
N GLN A 855 -20.60 -84.90 -38.65
CA GLN A 855 -20.28 -84.34 -37.32
C GLN A 855 -19.22 -83.23 -37.40
N TYR A 856 -18.17 -83.38 -38.23
CA TYR A 856 -17.18 -82.32 -38.46
C TYR A 856 -17.75 -81.10 -39.19
N LYS A 857 -18.63 -81.29 -40.19
CA LYS A 857 -19.35 -80.17 -40.83
C LYS A 857 -20.25 -79.44 -39.85
N ASP A 858 -20.97 -80.20 -39.03
CA ASP A 858 -21.86 -79.67 -37.99
C ASP A 858 -21.05 -78.80 -37.01
N TYR A 859 -19.96 -79.33 -36.46
CA TYR A 859 -19.07 -78.60 -35.53
C TYR A 859 -18.42 -77.36 -36.16
N ASN A 860 -18.00 -77.43 -37.43
CA ASN A 860 -17.47 -76.26 -38.14
C ASN A 860 -18.52 -75.15 -38.31
N SER A 861 -19.81 -75.51 -38.48
CA SER A 861 -20.90 -74.52 -38.54
C SER A 861 -21.17 -73.85 -37.18
N ASP A 862 -20.97 -74.57 -36.06
CA ASP A 862 -21.05 -73.99 -34.71
C ASP A 862 -19.88 -73.01 -34.46
N LEU A 863 -18.66 -73.39 -34.83
CA LEU A 863 -17.49 -72.51 -34.72
C LEU A 863 -17.64 -71.24 -35.56
N GLN A 864 -18.16 -71.33 -36.79
CA GLN A 864 -18.47 -70.16 -37.62
C GLN A 864 -19.57 -69.29 -37.00
N PHE A 865 -20.62 -69.88 -36.43
CA PHE A 865 -21.66 -69.11 -35.73
C PHE A 865 -21.11 -68.38 -34.49
N MET A 866 -20.27 -69.05 -33.69
CA MET A 866 -19.66 -68.44 -32.50
C MET A 866 -18.61 -67.39 -32.85
N ALA A 867 -17.81 -67.58 -33.90
CA ALA A 867 -16.90 -66.56 -34.39
C ALA A 867 -17.66 -65.29 -34.81
N ASN A 868 -18.73 -65.42 -35.59
CA ASN A 868 -19.57 -64.30 -36.01
C ASN A 868 -20.26 -63.61 -34.81
N PHE A 869 -20.72 -64.38 -33.82
CA PHE A 869 -21.29 -63.81 -32.58
C PHE A 869 -20.25 -62.99 -31.81
N LEU A 870 -19.05 -63.55 -31.58
CA LEU A 870 -17.96 -62.88 -30.87
C LEU A 870 -17.49 -61.63 -31.63
N THR A 871 -17.38 -61.68 -32.96
CA THR A 871 -17.05 -60.49 -33.77
C THR A 871 -18.08 -59.38 -33.60
N HIS A 872 -19.38 -59.67 -33.67
CA HIS A 872 -20.41 -58.65 -33.45
C HIS A 872 -20.50 -58.16 -32.00
N GLU A 873 -20.20 -58.98 -31.00
CA GLU A 873 -20.08 -58.48 -29.63
C GLU A 873 -18.85 -57.56 -29.51
N LEU A 874 -17.70 -57.94 -30.07
CA LEU A 874 -16.47 -57.13 -30.06
C LEU A 874 -16.70 -55.77 -30.75
N GLU A 875 -17.26 -55.76 -31.96
CA GLU A 875 -17.71 -54.54 -32.66
C GLU A 875 -18.66 -53.69 -31.81
N SER A 876 -19.54 -54.31 -31.02
CA SER A 876 -20.48 -53.59 -30.16
C SER A 876 -19.80 -53.02 -28.92
N LYS A 877 -18.78 -53.68 -28.38
CA LYS A 877 -17.97 -53.19 -27.26
C LYS A 877 -17.03 -52.08 -27.72
N GLU A 878 -16.41 -52.20 -28.89
CA GLU A 878 -15.61 -51.13 -29.52
C GLU A 878 -16.46 -49.87 -29.72
N ARG A 879 -17.66 -49.98 -30.32
CA ARG A 879 -18.57 -48.83 -30.46
C ARG A 879 -18.91 -48.19 -29.11
N MET A 880 -19.11 -48.99 -28.06
CA MET A 880 -19.30 -48.46 -26.70
C MET A 880 -18.04 -47.75 -26.18
N VAL A 881 -16.85 -48.34 -26.31
CA VAL A 881 -15.57 -47.73 -25.91
C VAL A 881 -15.35 -46.41 -26.65
N THR A 882 -15.48 -46.37 -27.98
CA THR A 882 -15.34 -45.14 -28.78
C THR A 882 -16.39 -44.08 -28.41
N SER A 883 -17.58 -44.48 -27.93
CA SER A 883 -18.58 -43.53 -27.41
C SER A 883 -18.24 -43.00 -26.01
N LEU A 884 -17.58 -43.79 -25.17
CA LEU A 884 -17.11 -43.40 -23.83
C LEU A 884 -15.85 -42.54 -23.89
N GLU A 885 -14.94 -42.80 -24.84
CA GLU A 885 -13.76 -41.96 -25.11
C GLU A 885 -14.14 -40.55 -25.57
N ARG A 886 -15.32 -40.39 -26.19
CA ARG A 886 -15.93 -39.09 -26.54
C ARG A 886 -16.70 -38.43 -25.37
N LEU A 887 -16.89 -39.14 -24.26
CA LEU A 887 -17.67 -38.72 -23.09
C LEU A 887 -16.84 -38.89 -21.81
N SER A 888 -15.68 -38.24 -21.78
CA SER A 888 -14.69 -38.29 -20.71
C SER A 888 -15.21 -37.67 -19.39
N GLY A 889 -15.99 -38.43 -18.64
CA GLY A 889 -16.49 -38.04 -17.32
C GLY A 889 -17.50 -38.99 -16.66
N VAL A 890 -18.18 -39.87 -17.42
CA VAL A 890 -19.28 -40.68 -16.88
C VAL A 890 -18.78 -41.92 -16.11
N LYS A 891 -19.23 -42.10 -14.86
CA LYS A 891 -18.94 -43.29 -14.02
C LYS A 891 -19.46 -44.57 -14.69
N ARG A 892 -18.74 -45.70 -14.48
CA ARG A 892 -19.08 -47.03 -15.03
C ARG A 892 -20.44 -47.55 -14.55
N GLN A 893 -21.52 -47.30 -15.29
CA GLN A 893 -22.74 -48.09 -15.15
C GLN A 893 -22.49 -49.52 -15.63
N GLN A 894 -22.96 -50.53 -14.88
CA GLN A 894 -22.84 -51.92 -15.33
C GLN A 894 -23.76 -52.17 -16.55
N PRO A 895 -23.33 -53.02 -17.50
CA PRO A 895 -24.08 -53.27 -18.73
C PRO A 895 -25.38 -54.02 -18.42
N LYS A 896 -26.51 -53.30 -18.43
CA LYS A 896 -27.85 -53.89 -18.26
C LYS A 896 -28.06 -54.96 -19.34
N LEU A 897 -28.45 -56.17 -18.93
CA LEU A 897 -28.77 -57.27 -19.83
C LEU A 897 -29.89 -56.85 -20.79
N THR A 898 -29.55 -56.65 -22.05
CA THR A 898 -30.54 -56.26 -23.06
C THR A 898 -31.41 -57.47 -23.42
N PHE A 899 -32.70 -57.22 -23.71
CA PHE A 899 -33.61 -58.27 -24.18
C PHE A 899 -33.07 -59.00 -25.42
N ARG A 900 -32.32 -58.31 -26.29
CA ARG A 900 -31.62 -58.92 -27.43
C ARG A 900 -30.55 -59.93 -27.02
N ALA A 901 -29.76 -59.64 -25.97
CA ALA A 901 -28.78 -60.58 -25.45
C ALA A 901 -29.45 -61.81 -24.83
N VAL A 902 -30.52 -61.61 -24.04
CA VAL A 902 -31.31 -62.70 -23.45
C VAL A 902 -31.96 -63.57 -24.54
N ALA A 903 -32.58 -62.96 -25.55
CA ALA A 903 -33.19 -63.68 -26.67
C ALA A 903 -32.14 -64.47 -27.49
N LEU A 904 -30.95 -63.92 -27.72
CA LEU A 904 -29.86 -64.64 -28.38
C LEU A 904 -29.33 -65.79 -27.51
N ALA A 905 -29.22 -65.62 -26.20
CA ALA A 905 -28.83 -66.69 -25.28
C ALA A 905 -29.88 -67.83 -25.24
N VAL A 906 -31.18 -67.50 -25.23
CA VAL A 906 -32.27 -68.49 -25.33
C VAL A 906 -32.24 -69.22 -26.68
N VAL A 907 -32.07 -68.51 -27.80
CA VAL A 907 -31.93 -69.14 -29.13
C VAL A 907 -30.68 -70.01 -29.22
N ALA A 908 -29.56 -69.60 -28.63
CA ALA A 908 -28.35 -70.41 -28.53
C ALA A 908 -28.59 -71.66 -27.66
N GLY A 909 -29.26 -71.55 -26.51
CA GLY A 909 -29.62 -72.66 -25.63
C GLY A 909 -30.55 -73.67 -26.29
N VAL A 910 -31.59 -73.21 -26.99
CA VAL A 910 -32.50 -74.09 -27.77
C VAL A 910 -31.76 -74.78 -28.92
N ARG A 911 -30.90 -74.06 -29.66
CA ARG A 911 -30.04 -74.67 -30.68
C ARG A 911 -29.10 -75.71 -30.08
N PHE A 912 -28.46 -75.40 -28.95
CA PHE A 912 -27.53 -76.30 -28.27
C PHE A 912 -28.25 -77.55 -27.76
N LYS A 913 -29.41 -77.43 -27.11
CA LYS A 913 -30.25 -78.57 -26.69
C LYS A 913 -30.62 -79.46 -27.87
N ASN A 914 -31.21 -78.89 -28.92
CA ASN A 914 -31.61 -79.65 -30.12
C ASN A 914 -30.41 -80.33 -30.79
N ARG A 915 -29.23 -79.68 -30.79
CA ARG A 915 -27.99 -80.24 -31.34
C ARG A 915 -27.39 -81.32 -30.44
N LEU A 916 -27.51 -81.21 -29.12
CA LEU A 916 -27.08 -82.21 -28.15
C LEU A 916 -27.95 -83.47 -28.25
N GLU A 917 -29.27 -83.33 -28.42
CA GLU A 917 -30.19 -84.44 -28.74
C GLU A 917 -29.84 -85.10 -30.09
N GLN A 918 -29.52 -84.32 -31.12
CA GLN A 918 -29.03 -84.87 -32.39
C GLN A 918 -27.68 -85.59 -32.24
N VAL A 919 -26.77 -85.08 -31.42
CA VAL A 919 -25.48 -85.73 -31.11
C VAL A 919 -25.71 -87.02 -30.35
N GLN A 920 -26.65 -87.08 -29.40
CA GLN A 920 -27.04 -88.33 -28.73
C GLN A 920 -27.60 -89.36 -29.71
N LYS A 921 -28.55 -88.97 -30.58
CA LYS A 921 -29.10 -89.83 -31.65
C LYS A 921 -28.01 -90.35 -32.59
N LYS A 922 -27.19 -89.44 -33.14
CA LYS A 922 -26.01 -89.78 -33.97
C LYS A 922 -24.99 -90.67 -33.23
N LYS A 923 -24.86 -90.56 -31.91
CA LYS A 923 -23.96 -91.39 -31.08
C LYS A 923 -24.56 -92.78 -30.77
N ILE A 924 -25.88 -92.91 -30.72
CA ILE A 924 -26.59 -94.21 -30.68
C ILE A 924 -26.46 -94.92 -32.03
N GLU A 925 -26.69 -94.21 -33.13
CA GLU A 925 -26.43 -94.70 -34.50
C GLU A 925 -24.95 -95.10 -34.68
N GLU A 926 -23.99 -94.26 -34.23
CA GLU A 926 -22.56 -94.57 -34.33
C GLU A 926 -22.18 -95.81 -33.51
N ARG A 927 -22.78 -95.99 -32.33
CA ARG A 927 -22.67 -97.23 -31.53
C ARG A 927 -23.27 -98.43 -32.28
N HIS A 928 -24.40 -98.27 -32.97
CA HIS A 928 -25.01 -99.35 -33.75
C HIS A 928 -24.15 -99.76 -34.96
N VAL A 929 -23.63 -98.79 -35.71
CA VAL A 929 -22.73 -99.03 -36.85
C VAL A 929 -21.38 -99.60 -36.37
N LYS A 930 -20.84 -99.16 -35.23
CA LYS A 930 -19.68 -99.80 -34.59
C LYS A 930 -19.98 -101.24 -34.16
N LYS A 931 -21.19 -101.55 -33.68
CA LYS A 931 -21.60 -102.93 -33.34
C LYS A 931 -21.78 -103.81 -34.58
N THR A 932 -22.27 -103.30 -35.72
CA THR A 932 -22.30 -104.10 -36.97
C THR A 932 -20.90 -104.30 -37.53
N ILE A 933 -20.04 -103.27 -37.52
CA ILE A 933 -18.61 -103.41 -37.83
C ILE A 933 -17.95 -104.46 -36.94
N GLY A 934 -18.23 -104.47 -35.63
CA GLY A 934 -17.73 -105.48 -34.68
C GLY A 934 -18.12 -106.89 -35.09
N ARG A 935 -19.42 -107.16 -35.22
CA ARG A 935 -19.96 -108.47 -35.65
C ARG A 935 -19.36 -108.96 -36.98
N TYR A 936 -19.28 -108.09 -37.99
CA TYR A 936 -18.67 -108.47 -39.27
C TYR A 936 -17.15 -108.65 -39.19
N ARG A 937 -16.48 -108.05 -38.20
CA ARG A 937 -15.04 -108.24 -37.96
C ARG A 937 -14.77 -109.54 -37.21
N GLU A 938 -15.56 -109.85 -36.18
CA GLU A 938 -15.57 -111.14 -35.48
C GLU A 938 -15.79 -112.28 -36.49
N GLN A 939 -16.84 -112.18 -37.30
CA GLN A 939 -17.15 -113.12 -38.40
C GLN A 939 -16.10 -113.21 -39.52
N THR A 940 -15.09 -112.34 -39.55
CA THR A 940 -13.97 -112.38 -40.52
C THR A 940 -12.60 -112.58 -39.85
N VAL A 941 -12.61 -113.01 -38.59
CA VAL A 941 -11.41 -113.35 -37.77
C VAL A 941 -11.46 -114.79 -37.25
N ASP A 942 -12.64 -115.39 -37.09
CA ASP A 942 -12.79 -116.84 -36.81
C ASP A 942 -12.66 -117.73 -38.08
N VAL A 943 -11.82 -117.30 -39.05
CA VAL A 943 -11.42 -118.01 -40.29
C VAL A 943 -9.96 -117.68 -40.61
#